data_AF-A0A7K4MQ38-F1
#
_entry.id   AF-A0A7K4MQ38-F1
#
_cell.length_a   1.000
_cell.length_b   1.000
_cell.length_c   1.000
_cell.angle_alpha   90.00
_cell.angle_beta   90.00
_cell.angle_gamma   90.00
#
_symmetry.space_group_name_H-M   'P 1'
#
loop_
_entity.id
_entity.type
_entity.pdbx_description
1 polymer ?
#
loop_
_entity_poly.entity_id
_entity_poly.type
_entity_poly.pdbx_seq_one_letter_code
_entity_poly.pdbx_strand_id
1 'polypeptide(L)'
;MSQSIEIPNNMMNIQDTHNIPIFIYNVSELESIQLKIEYDESIVVAEDIIENPVGILDAGYTFTPNLTEPGIINLAIGSNSANIFSGSGMVAQITFKSIGNLGEFSYLTILDAQINSDWQISAVDGSIEIILDELMITGQDNSGIGANHVITLGMCDECADEWKFGEDEDDYPDPPSGEYTNINFYQLDWFGQEDENGNVCNQIEFSTNFRSQHSIRELTSWGIKGSTGGGLSSDIDINLSWDSDILNSTSDNFQIFIYVGDTGYNMQVINNINVSQSDLTLNENNEPNIWVMLGGCADTGETEIYYHDFDGDGLGGGITAQYCSGYEPDDWVTNSDDMDDNCYSNVYDCVDECDGILEYDCLGVCGGYAITDACDVCDSDNNNNNQCNDCNFDPNGGAILDNCGNCILEGENTTCEMDCTGNWGGSTIHDDCDICGGNQIDGDLDDDGDICETECTEDLDCNGDCGGIATTDDCDICVGGNSGQIACIQDCNGIWGGNFTIDECGVCDSNPNNDNEQCLDCNGNVNGDYELDNCGVCDNDSSNDCQLDCNNEWGGGASIDNCQICSGGSTGLILCEQDCNGDWGGYAFMDECDVCDSDNTNNNQCFDCNFDPNGGAIIDNCNECILAGEVSSCIQGCDGYWNNNGLEMKYDECEVCMGNNSSCTDCSGDVNGAAQIDACETCAGGNSGVDPCPIDCLDVPNGIAIEDHCGTCDSDPLNDCILDCSGDWGGSAEIDENCPICFGGTTGLEPCIEDCNGVWGGNFEEDLCGICDADVENNDQCVDCNGTVDGLAYLGNCGNCVEDASDLSYECEPDCDGIYGGNHPPTFTCQNGDIACGFDACFDLGNDDFLLPQRFDINRIYPNPFNPQATIDFEVSEPTLVQLNIYNLKGQKVNVLINAFTLQGYYSVIWNGTNHPSGIYFVILQSSNSIVKQKMMLIK
;
A
#
# COMPACT_ATOMS: atom_id res chain seq x y z
N MET A 1 15.03 -7.69 -33.70
CA MET A 1 14.48 -8.90 -33.10
C MET A 1 14.34 -9.96 -34.17
N SER A 2 14.81 -11.18 -33.90
CA SER A 2 14.64 -12.36 -34.73
C SER A 2 13.19 -12.84 -34.70
N GLN A 3 12.78 -13.60 -35.72
CA GLN A 3 11.47 -14.26 -35.74
C GLN A 3 11.50 -15.42 -34.74
N SER A 4 10.39 -15.66 -34.04
CA SER A 4 10.29 -16.76 -33.08
C SER A 4 8.91 -17.43 -33.08
N ILE A 5 8.90 -18.66 -32.55
CA ILE A 5 7.69 -19.44 -32.22
C ILE A 5 7.73 -19.76 -30.74
N GLU A 6 6.58 -19.70 -30.08
CA GLU A 6 6.45 -19.97 -28.65
C GLU A 6 5.20 -20.81 -28.38
N ILE A 7 5.34 -21.77 -27.48
CA ILE A 7 4.24 -22.50 -26.85
C ILE A 7 4.31 -22.19 -25.35
N PRO A 8 3.25 -21.67 -24.72
CA PRO A 8 3.30 -21.35 -23.29
C PRO A 8 3.18 -22.61 -22.42
N ASN A 9 3.66 -22.51 -21.19
CA ASN A 9 3.36 -23.48 -20.13
C ASN A 9 1.89 -23.40 -19.74
N ASN A 10 1.26 -24.54 -19.50
CA ASN A 10 -0.15 -24.65 -19.13
C ASN A 10 -0.34 -25.69 -18.03
N MET A 11 -1.38 -25.50 -17.23
CA MET A 11 -1.84 -26.47 -16.23
C MET A 11 -3.17 -27.07 -16.71
N MET A 12 -3.44 -28.31 -16.34
CA MET A 12 -4.66 -29.04 -16.70
C MET A 12 -5.13 -29.94 -15.57
N ASN A 13 -6.43 -29.91 -15.31
CA ASN A 13 -7.07 -30.87 -14.41
C ASN A 13 -7.07 -32.29 -14.98
N ILE A 14 -7.16 -33.30 -14.11
CA ILE A 14 -7.24 -34.71 -14.50
C ILE A 14 -8.49 -34.98 -15.34
N GLN A 15 -8.32 -35.65 -16.48
CA GLN A 15 -9.36 -35.95 -17.48
C GLN A 15 -9.98 -34.73 -18.18
N ASP A 16 -9.42 -33.54 -18.01
CA ASP A 16 -9.88 -32.31 -18.64
C ASP A 16 -9.30 -32.11 -20.07
N THR A 17 -9.85 -31.14 -20.80
CA THR A 17 -9.47 -30.81 -22.18
C THR A 17 -9.23 -29.31 -22.34
N HIS A 18 -8.00 -28.92 -22.70
CA HIS A 18 -7.58 -27.52 -22.85
C HIS A 18 -7.06 -27.22 -24.26
N ASN A 19 -7.16 -25.95 -24.66
CA ASN A 19 -6.68 -25.45 -25.96
C ASN A 19 -5.41 -24.62 -25.76
N ILE A 20 -4.26 -25.20 -26.10
CA ILE A 20 -2.95 -24.56 -25.90
C ILE A 20 -2.56 -23.75 -27.14
N PRO A 21 -2.29 -22.44 -27.00
CA PRO A 21 -1.99 -21.58 -28.14
C PRO A 21 -0.55 -21.75 -28.66
N ILE A 22 -0.38 -21.49 -29.95
CA ILE A 22 0.92 -21.37 -30.62
C ILE A 22 1.07 -19.93 -31.09
N PHE A 23 2.08 -19.24 -30.60
CA PHE A 23 2.39 -17.86 -30.95
C PHE A 23 3.55 -17.77 -31.93
N ILE A 24 3.50 -16.74 -32.77
CA ILE A 24 4.63 -16.28 -33.59
C ILE A 24 4.97 -14.83 -33.24
N TYR A 25 6.25 -14.47 -33.28
CA TYR A 25 6.68 -13.09 -33.05
C TYR A 25 7.60 -12.55 -34.14
N ASN A 26 7.47 -11.24 -34.39
CA ASN A 26 8.34 -10.46 -35.26
C ASN A 26 8.44 -11.00 -36.71
N VAL A 27 7.40 -11.68 -37.19
CA VAL A 27 7.41 -12.30 -38.52
C VAL A 27 7.21 -11.24 -39.60
N SER A 28 8.16 -11.15 -40.51
CA SER A 28 8.06 -10.35 -41.73
C SER A 28 7.59 -11.22 -42.89
N GLU A 29 6.40 -10.92 -43.42
CA GLU A 29 5.80 -11.60 -44.58
C GLU A 29 5.68 -13.13 -44.43
N LEU A 30 4.73 -13.62 -43.62
CA LEU A 30 4.50 -15.05 -43.39
C LEU A 30 4.03 -15.82 -44.64
N GLU A 31 4.94 -16.49 -45.33
CA GLU A 31 4.69 -17.41 -46.45
C GLU A 31 4.40 -18.85 -45.99
N SER A 32 5.14 -19.35 -44.99
CA SER A 32 4.93 -20.72 -44.49
C SER A 32 5.47 -20.93 -43.07
N ILE A 33 4.86 -21.86 -42.34
CA ILE A 33 5.34 -22.41 -41.07
C ILE A 33 5.43 -23.93 -41.21
N GLN A 34 6.53 -24.53 -40.74
CA GLN A 34 6.59 -25.96 -40.44
C GLN A 34 6.98 -26.13 -38.98
N LEU A 35 6.18 -26.90 -38.26
CA LEU A 35 6.37 -27.12 -36.83
C LEU A 35 6.20 -28.61 -36.51
N LYS A 36 7.15 -29.15 -35.75
CA LYS A 36 7.11 -30.50 -35.20
C LYS A 36 7.29 -30.43 -33.69
N ILE A 37 6.29 -30.90 -32.95
CA ILE A 37 6.27 -30.90 -31.48
C ILE A 37 6.27 -32.34 -30.99
N GLU A 38 7.08 -32.63 -29.98
CA GLU A 38 7.08 -33.87 -29.22
C GLU A 38 6.43 -33.65 -27.85
N TYR A 39 5.62 -34.61 -27.41
CA TYR A 39 4.97 -34.61 -26.10
C TYR A 39 4.85 -36.03 -25.55
N ASP A 40 4.69 -36.17 -24.23
CA ASP A 40 4.47 -37.47 -23.60
C ASP A 40 3.01 -37.93 -23.77
N GLU A 41 2.80 -38.90 -24.66
CA GLU A 41 1.47 -39.48 -24.96
C GLU A 41 0.85 -40.25 -23.79
N SER A 42 1.60 -40.55 -22.73
CA SER A 42 1.08 -41.23 -21.54
C SER A 42 0.46 -40.27 -20.53
N ILE A 43 0.76 -38.97 -20.64
CA ILE A 43 0.28 -37.90 -19.75
C ILE A 43 -0.82 -37.09 -20.42
N VAL A 44 -0.65 -36.74 -21.70
CA VAL A 44 -1.61 -35.94 -22.48
C VAL A 44 -1.78 -36.50 -23.87
N VAL A 45 -2.93 -36.29 -24.49
CA VAL A 45 -3.21 -36.71 -25.88
C VAL A 45 -3.68 -35.51 -26.67
N ALA A 46 -3.03 -35.24 -27.81
CA ALA A 46 -3.51 -34.22 -28.74
C ALA A 46 -4.72 -34.75 -29.53
N GLU A 47 -5.88 -34.13 -29.37
CA GLU A 47 -7.14 -34.56 -30.01
C GLU A 47 -7.44 -33.79 -31.30
N ASP A 48 -7.18 -32.48 -31.33
CA ASP A 48 -7.50 -31.61 -32.47
C ASP A 48 -6.56 -30.39 -32.58
N ILE A 49 -6.61 -29.68 -33.70
CA ILE A 49 -5.94 -28.39 -33.90
C ILE A 49 -6.96 -27.36 -34.39
N ILE A 50 -7.13 -26.29 -33.61
CA ILE A 50 -7.95 -25.14 -33.98
C ILE A 50 -7.10 -24.21 -34.85
N GLU A 51 -7.49 -24.10 -36.11
CA GLU A 51 -6.80 -23.30 -37.11
C GLU A 51 -7.22 -21.82 -37.01
N ASN A 52 -6.23 -20.90 -36.93
CA ASN A 52 -6.46 -19.45 -36.96
C ASN A 52 -7.56 -18.94 -35.99
N PRO A 53 -7.44 -19.24 -34.68
CA PRO A 53 -8.52 -19.01 -33.71
C PRO A 53 -8.93 -17.54 -33.58
N VAL A 54 -7.96 -16.62 -33.68
CA VAL A 54 -8.15 -15.17 -33.55
C VAL A 54 -8.35 -14.46 -34.90
N GLY A 55 -8.35 -15.20 -36.02
CA GLY A 55 -8.59 -14.62 -37.34
C GLY A 55 -7.51 -13.67 -37.86
N ILE A 56 -6.27 -13.76 -37.35
CA ILE A 56 -5.15 -12.91 -37.78
C ILE A 56 -4.64 -13.27 -39.18
N LEU A 57 -4.82 -14.52 -39.60
CA LEU A 57 -4.51 -15.00 -40.94
C LEU A 57 -5.78 -14.90 -41.81
N ASP A 58 -5.64 -14.48 -43.06
CA ASP A 58 -6.78 -14.44 -43.96
C ASP A 58 -7.10 -15.80 -44.59
N ALA A 59 -8.17 -15.87 -45.37
CA ALA A 59 -8.61 -17.10 -46.03
C ALA A 59 -7.64 -17.66 -47.09
N GLY A 60 -6.53 -16.96 -47.38
CA GLY A 60 -5.48 -17.43 -48.28
C GLY A 60 -4.46 -18.37 -47.62
N TYR A 61 -4.49 -18.51 -46.29
CA TYR A 61 -3.67 -19.46 -45.55
C TYR A 61 -4.33 -20.84 -45.50
N THR A 62 -3.52 -21.89 -45.59
CA THR A 62 -3.95 -23.29 -45.52
C THR A 62 -3.16 -24.00 -44.43
N PHE A 63 -3.86 -24.71 -43.57
CA PHE A 63 -3.31 -25.51 -42.49
C PHE A 63 -3.31 -26.99 -42.91
N THR A 64 -2.30 -27.73 -42.48
CA THR A 64 -2.18 -29.17 -42.71
C THR A 64 -1.71 -29.83 -41.41
N PRO A 65 -2.62 -29.99 -40.43
CA PRO A 65 -2.30 -30.67 -39.18
C PRO A 65 -2.18 -32.19 -39.38
N ASN A 66 -1.30 -32.84 -38.63
CA ASN A 66 -1.16 -34.29 -38.60
C ASN A 66 -0.82 -34.78 -37.18
N LEU A 67 -1.80 -35.47 -36.58
CA LEU A 67 -1.76 -36.09 -35.25
C LEU A 67 -1.76 -37.64 -35.34
N THR A 68 -1.32 -38.21 -36.47
CA THR A 68 -1.41 -39.68 -36.70
C THR A 68 -0.36 -40.48 -35.96
N GLU A 69 0.75 -39.84 -35.58
CA GLU A 69 1.82 -40.45 -34.79
C GLU A 69 1.63 -40.04 -33.32
N PRO A 70 1.39 -41.00 -32.40
CA PRO A 70 1.24 -40.68 -31.00
C PRO A 70 2.51 -40.02 -30.42
N GLY A 71 2.33 -39.02 -29.55
CA GLY A 71 3.44 -38.23 -28.98
C GLY A 71 4.08 -37.23 -29.94
N ILE A 72 3.63 -37.14 -31.21
CA ILE A 72 4.18 -36.21 -32.20
C ILE A 72 3.07 -35.42 -32.89
N ILE A 73 3.24 -34.10 -32.94
CA ILE A 73 2.37 -33.17 -33.66
C ILE A 73 3.15 -32.60 -34.82
N ASN A 74 2.60 -32.71 -36.04
CA ASN A 74 3.13 -31.98 -37.19
C ASN A 74 2.10 -30.96 -37.65
N LEU A 75 2.49 -29.70 -37.73
CA LEU A 75 1.67 -28.61 -38.23
C LEU A 75 2.41 -27.89 -39.35
N ALA A 76 1.78 -27.84 -40.53
CA ALA A 76 2.26 -27.02 -41.63
C ALA A 76 1.22 -25.96 -41.98
N ILE A 77 1.67 -24.71 -42.09
CA ILE A 77 0.85 -23.57 -42.52
C ILE A 77 1.49 -23.03 -43.80
N GLY A 78 0.71 -22.85 -44.85
CA GLY A 78 1.19 -22.30 -46.12
C GLY A 78 0.27 -21.18 -46.63
N SER A 79 0.86 -20.12 -47.18
CA SER A 79 0.12 -18.99 -47.74
C SER A 79 0.04 -19.06 -49.26
N ASN A 80 -1.17 -18.88 -49.80
CA ASN A 80 -1.40 -18.45 -51.18
C ASN A 80 -2.08 -17.07 -51.20
N SER A 81 -2.01 -16.33 -50.09
CA SER A 81 -2.68 -15.05 -49.96
C SER A 81 -1.99 -13.95 -50.78
N ALA A 82 -2.79 -13.00 -51.27
CA ALA A 82 -2.29 -11.75 -51.81
C ALA A 82 -1.93 -10.72 -50.72
N ASN A 83 -2.42 -10.92 -49.49
CA ASN A 83 -2.15 -10.10 -48.31
C ASN A 83 -1.37 -10.94 -47.29
N ILE A 84 -0.05 -10.99 -47.44
CA ILE A 84 0.81 -11.78 -46.57
C ILE A 84 0.85 -11.13 -45.18
N PHE A 85 0.58 -11.92 -44.13
CA PHE A 85 0.61 -11.49 -42.74
C PHE A 85 2.02 -11.00 -42.34
N SER A 86 2.09 -9.95 -41.54
CA SER A 86 3.33 -9.46 -40.92
C SER A 86 3.01 -8.93 -39.53
N GLY A 87 3.75 -9.38 -38.52
CA GLY A 87 3.50 -9.05 -37.12
C GLY A 87 3.70 -10.25 -36.20
N SER A 88 3.08 -10.17 -35.03
CA SER A 88 3.08 -11.20 -33.99
C SER A 88 1.64 -11.60 -33.65
N GLY A 89 1.42 -12.82 -33.18
CA GLY A 89 0.10 -13.26 -32.72
C GLY A 89 -0.08 -14.78 -32.71
N MET A 90 -1.27 -15.21 -32.27
CA MET A 90 -1.65 -16.62 -32.17
C MET A 90 -2.08 -17.18 -33.53
N VAL A 91 -1.40 -18.22 -34.02
CA VAL A 91 -1.66 -18.80 -35.36
C VAL A 91 -2.49 -20.08 -35.32
N ALA A 92 -2.41 -20.84 -34.23
CA ALA A 92 -3.16 -22.08 -34.02
C ALA A 92 -3.32 -22.36 -32.52
N GLN A 93 -4.24 -23.24 -32.16
CA GLN A 93 -4.31 -23.86 -30.85
C GLN A 93 -4.33 -25.39 -31.00
N ILE A 94 -3.69 -26.10 -30.08
CA ILE A 94 -3.73 -27.56 -30.00
C ILE A 94 -4.68 -27.93 -28.86
N THR A 95 -5.69 -28.75 -29.16
CA THR A 95 -6.58 -29.30 -28.15
C THR A 95 -5.92 -30.53 -27.54
N PHE A 96 -5.51 -30.44 -26.28
CA PHE A 96 -4.98 -31.55 -25.50
C PHE A 96 -6.04 -32.06 -24.53
N LYS A 97 -6.03 -33.37 -24.30
CA LYS A 97 -6.77 -34.03 -23.24
C LYS A 97 -5.81 -34.67 -22.25
N SER A 98 -5.99 -34.42 -20.96
CA SER A 98 -5.17 -35.06 -19.93
C SER A 98 -5.61 -36.51 -19.70
N ILE A 99 -4.62 -37.39 -19.56
CA ILE A 99 -4.81 -38.81 -19.20
C ILE A 99 -3.83 -39.31 -18.14
N GLY A 100 -2.81 -38.51 -17.81
CA GLY A 100 -1.84 -38.77 -16.76
C GLY A 100 -2.41 -38.58 -15.36
N ASN A 101 -1.59 -38.89 -14.38
CA ASN A 101 -1.92 -38.69 -12.97
C ASN A 101 -1.44 -37.34 -12.46
N LEU A 102 -1.92 -36.97 -11.28
CA LEU A 102 -1.59 -35.73 -10.61
C LEU A 102 -0.07 -35.53 -10.46
N GLY A 103 0.44 -34.34 -10.78
CA GLY A 103 1.86 -34.00 -10.70
C GLY A 103 2.75 -34.65 -11.77
N GLU A 104 2.16 -35.27 -12.80
CA GLU A 104 2.87 -35.61 -14.02
C GLU A 104 2.94 -34.39 -14.95
N PHE A 105 4.02 -34.30 -15.71
CA PHE A 105 4.30 -33.17 -16.59
C PHE A 105 4.77 -33.65 -17.96
N SER A 106 4.23 -33.06 -19.01
CA SER A 106 4.60 -33.30 -20.40
C SER A 106 5.23 -32.06 -20.99
N TYR A 107 6.51 -32.14 -21.35
CA TYR A 107 7.15 -31.10 -22.16
C TYR A 107 6.52 -31.06 -23.56
N LEU A 108 6.28 -29.87 -24.07
CA LEU A 108 5.87 -29.63 -25.45
C LEU A 108 7.12 -29.17 -26.24
N THR A 109 8.02 -30.12 -26.49
CA THR A 109 9.33 -29.83 -27.09
C THR A 109 9.23 -29.60 -28.59
N ILE A 110 9.68 -28.44 -29.05
CA ILE A 110 9.73 -28.09 -30.46
C ILE A 110 10.98 -28.75 -31.09
N LEU A 111 10.78 -29.92 -31.69
CA LEU A 111 11.85 -30.66 -32.36
C LEU A 111 12.33 -30.00 -33.66
N ASP A 112 11.41 -29.34 -34.37
CA ASP A 112 11.70 -28.73 -35.65
C ASP A 112 10.75 -27.54 -35.89
N ALA A 113 11.33 -26.37 -36.17
CA ALA A 113 10.58 -25.15 -36.40
C ALA A 113 11.17 -24.35 -37.57
N GLN A 114 10.29 -23.93 -38.47
CA GLN A 114 10.67 -23.15 -39.65
C GLN A 114 9.62 -22.09 -39.93
N ILE A 115 10.07 -20.86 -40.22
CA ILE A 115 9.24 -19.81 -40.81
C ILE A 115 9.87 -19.38 -42.14
N ASN A 116 9.10 -19.34 -43.23
CA ASN A 116 9.55 -18.84 -44.54
C ASN A 116 10.83 -19.50 -45.08
N SER A 117 10.99 -20.80 -44.85
CA SER A 117 12.19 -21.57 -45.17
C SER A 117 13.44 -21.27 -44.31
N ASP A 118 13.32 -20.47 -43.25
CA ASP A 118 14.38 -20.18 -42.29
C ASP A 118 14.33 -21.16 -41.09
N TRP A 119 15.46 -21.85 -40.85
CA TRP A 119 15.64 -22.84 -39.77
C TRP A 119 16.43 -22.27 -38.58
N GLN A 120 16.74 -20.97 -38.58
CA GLN A 120 17.47 -20.30 -37.50
C GLN A 120 16.54 -19.35 -36.75
N ILE A 121 15.33 -19.83 -36.46
CA ILE A 121 14.36 -19.10 -35.65
C ILE A 121 14.49 -19.51 -34.18
N SER A 122 14.21 -18.57 -33.28
CA SER A 122 14.13 -18.88 -31.85
C SER A 122 12.85 -19.66 -31.59
N ALA A 123 12.93 -20.78 -30.89
CA ALA A 123 11.78 -21.57 -30.48
C ALA A 123 11.79 -21.67 -28.95
N VAL A 124 10.64 -21.39 -28.33
CA VAL A 124 10.44 -21.52 -26.88
C VAL A 124 9.48 -22.69 -26.67
N ASP A 125 9.98 -23.71 -25.98
CA ASP A 125 9.20 -24.89 -25.61
C ASP A 125 8.17 -24.52 -24.55
N GLY A 126 7.06 -25.26 -24.54
CA GLY A 126 6.04 -25.14 -23.51
C GLY A 126 5.90 -26.42 -22.71
N SER A 127 4.85 -26.48 -21.91
CA SER A 127 4.54 -27.67 -21.14
C SER A 127 3.08 -27.79 -20.75
N ILE A 128 2.73 -29.00 -20.31
CA ILE A 128 1.45 -29.29 -19.66
C ILE A 128 1.72 -30.00 -18.35
N GLU A 129 1.23 -29.42 -17.27
CA GLU A 129 1.26 -30.01 -15.94
C GLU A 129 -0.13 -30.50 -15.52
N ILE A 130 -0.22 -31.71 -14.98
CA ILE A 130 -1.47 -32.24 -14.44
C ILE A 130 -1.60 -31.83 -12.98
N ILE A 131 -2.63 -31.05 -12.67
CA ILE A 131 -2.86 -30.44 -11.37
C ILE A 131 -4.16 -30.91 -10.73
N LEU A 132 -4.37 -30.51 -9.47
CA LEU A 132 -5.52 -30.89 -8.66
C LEU A 132 -6.62 -29.85 -8.79
N ASP A 133 -7.80 -30.27 -9.23
CA ASP A 133 -8.97 -29.41 -9.36
C ASP A 133 -9.54 -29.05 -7.97
N GLU A 134 -9.86 -30.09 -7.19
CA GLU A 134 -10.42 -29.94 -5.85
C GLU A 134 -9.97 -31.04 -4.89
N LEU A 135 -9.82 -30.66 -3.62
CA LEU A 135 -9.58 -31.51 -2.47
C LEU A 135 -10.70 -31.27 -1.45
N MET A 136 -11.54 -32.28 -1.25
CA MET A 136 -12.53 -32.26 -0.18
C MET A 136 -11.99 -32.89 1.10
N ILE A 137 -12.00 -32.12 2.20
CA ILE A 137 -11.71 -32.59 3.55
C ILE A 137 -13.00 -32.55 4.36
N THR A 138 -13.49 -33.72 4.75
CA THR A 138 -14.66 -33.87 5.61
C THR A 138 -14.23 -34.08 7.06
N GLY A 139 -14.67 -33.18 7.94
CA GLY A 139 -14.63 -33.38 9.37
C GLY A 139 -15.89 -34.06 9.89
N GLN A 140 -15.73 -34.98 10.84
CA GLN A 140 -16.82 -35.55 11.61
C GLN A 140 -16.38 -35.84 13.05
N ASP A 141 -17.22 -35.56 14.05
CA ASP A 141 -16.91 -35.95 15.43
C ASP A 141 -16.99 -37.48 15.61
N ASN A 142 -16.09 -38.05 16.42
CA ASN A 142 -16.05 -39.50 16.63
C ASN A 142 -17.27 -40.09 17.36
N SER A 143 -18.17 -39.25 17.90
CA SER A 143 -19.42 -39.70 18.51
C SER A 143 -20.60 -39.73 17.53
N GLY A 144 -20.44 -39.12 16.35
CA GLY A 144 -21.48 -38.95 15.33
C GLY A 144 -22.68 -38.15 15.83
N ILE A 145 -22.48 -37.31 16.84
CA ILE A 145 -23.51 -36.44 17.42
C ILE A 145 -23.54 -35.10 16.68
N GLY A 146 -22.39 -34.64 16.22
CA GLY A 146 -22.20 -33.48 15.36
C GLY A 146 -22.69 -33.70 13.93
N ALA A 147 -23.01 -32.61 13.21
CA ALA A 147 -23.18 -32.65 11.77
C ALA A 147 -21.82 -32.86 11.10
N ASN A 148 -21.80 -33.50 9.94
CA ASN A 148 -20.59 -33.53 9.12
C ASN A 148 -20.37 -32.12 8.57
N HIS A 149 -19.13 -31.66 8.60
CA HIS A 149 -18.73 -30.45 7.90
C HIS A 149 -17.66 -30.79 6.88
N VAL A 150 -17.72 -30.11 5.75
CA VAL A 150 -16.85 -30.38 4.61
C VAL A 150 -16.21 -29.06 4.24
N ILE A 151 -14.89 -29.03 4.17
CA ILE A 151 -14.19 -27.96 3.45
C ILE A 151 -13.84 -28.52 2.08
N THR A 152 -14.16 -27.77 1.03
CA THR A 152 -13.63 -28.01 -0.30
C THR A 152 -12.52 -27.00 -0.57
N LEU A 153 -11.31 -27.50 -0.81
CA LEU A 153 -10.14 -26.73 -1.21
C LEU A 153 -9.94 -26.91 -2.72
N GLY A 154 -10.22 -25.91 -3.52
CA GLY A 154 -10.07 -25.95 -4.99
C GLY A 154 -8.86 -25.17 -5.49
N MET A 155 -8.38 -25.52 -6.69
CA MET A 155 -7.43 -24.69 -7.45
C MET A 155 -8.08 -24.23 -8.77
N CYS A 156 -8.04 -22.93 -9.07
CA CYS A 156 -8.61 -22.37 -10.30
C CYS A 156 -7.66 -21.35 -10.97
N ASP A 157 -7.81 -21.23 -12.29
CA ASP A 157 -6.98 -20.37 -13.15
C ASP A 157 -7.09 -18.86 -12.82
N GLU A 158 -8.24 -18.38 -12.32
CA GLU A 158 -8.55 -16.95 -12.17
C GLU A 158 -8.88 -16.53 -10.71
N CYS A 159 -8.57 -17.38 -9.75
CA CYS A 159 -8.83 -17.09 -8.34
C CYS A 159 -7.61 -16.43 -7.74
N ALA A 160 -7.73 -15.22 -7.18
CA ALA A 160 -6.65 -14.64 -6.39
C ALA A 160 -6.39 -15.53 -5.17
N ASP A 161 -5.13 -15.63 -4.72
CA ASP A 161 -4.79 -16.25 -3.43
C ASP A 161 -5.31 -15.44 -2.23
N GLU A 162 -5.91 -14.28 -2.50
CA GLU A 162 -6.76 -13.54 -1.60
C GLU A 162 -8.11 -14.25 -1.47
N TRP A 163 -8.45 -14.67 -0.26
CA TRP A 163 -9.61 -15.50 0.05
C TRP A 163 -10.90 -14.92 -0.54
N LYS A 164 -11.54 -15.68 -1.43
CA LYS A 164 -12.92 -15.43 -1.82
C LYS A 164 -13.84 -16.35 -1.03
N PHE A 165 -14.59 -15.73 -0.13
CA PHE A 165 -15.64 -16.29 0.70
C PHE A 165 -16.50 -17.32 -0.06
N GLY A 166 -16.38 -18.57 0.36
CA GLY A 166 -17.43 -19.56 0.16
C GLY A 166 -18.41 -19.52 1.32
N GLU A 167 -19.26 -18.49 1.34
CA GLU A 167 -20.43 -18.27 2.23
C GLU A 167 -20.34 -18.86 3.64
N ASP A 168 -19.72 -18.14 4.59
CA ASP A 168 -20.19 -18.10 5.97
C ASP A 168 -20.16 -16.67 6.54
N GLU A 169 -21.13 -16.36 7.39
CA GLU A 169 -21.48 -15.00 7.86
C GLU A 169 -20.68 -14.57 9.11
N ASP A 170 -19.55 -15.21 9.41
CA ASP A 170 -18.79 -15.01 10.65
C ASP A 170 -17.28 -14.76 10.40
N ASP A 171 -16.90 -14.55 9.14
CA ASP A 171 -15.53 -14.26 8.71
C ASP A 171 -15.17 -12.76 8.82
N TYR A 172 -15.98 -11.95 9.52
CA TYR A 172 -15.72 -10.51 9.75
C TYR A 172 -15.40 -10.17 11.22
N PRO A 173 -14.35 -9.35 11.51
CA PRO A 173 -13.43 -8.79 10.54
C PRO A 173 -12.46 -9.85 10.02
N ASP A 174 -12.09 -9.70 8.75
CA ASP A 174 -11.16 -10.58 8.05
C ASP A 174 -9.93 -10.89 8.92
N PRO A 175 -9.47 -12.16 8.96
CA PRO A 175 -8.16 -12.42 9.52
C PRO A 175 -7.14 -11.60 8.72
N PRO A 176 -6.31 -10.77 9.37
CA PRO A 176 -5.46 -9.77 8.70
C PRO A 176 -4.41 -10.35 7.74
N SER A 177 -4.30 -11.68 7.63
CA SER A 177 -3.28 -12.39 6.85
C SER A 177 -3.81 -13.36 5.79
N GLY A 178 -5.10 -13.72 5.74
CA GLY A 178 -5.57 -14.73 4.78
C GLY A 178 -4.78 -16.06 4.86
N GLU A 179 -4.48 -16.56 6.06
CA GLU A 179 -3.60 -17.74 6.22
C GLU A 179 -4.36 -19.06 6.38
N TYR A 180 -5.67 -19.05 6.68
CA TYR A 180 -6.43 -20.26 7.02
C TYR A 180 -7.93 -20.24 6.66
N THR A 181 -8.50 -21.43 6.48
CA THR A 181 -9.95 -21.69 6.30
C THR A 181 -10.59 -22.18 7.59
N ASN A 182 -11.91 -22.07 7.73
CA ASN A 182 -12.66 -22.50 8.89
C ASN A 182 -13.43 -23.82 8.67
N ILE A 183 -13.39 -24.73 9.65
CA ILE A 183 -14.30 -25.87 9.80
C ILE A 183 -15.06 -25.77 11.12
N ASN A 184 -16.34 -25.42 11.05
CA ASN A 184 -17.20 -25.38 12.23
C ASN A 184 -17.89 -26.72 12.40
N PHE A 185 -18.18 -27.17 13.62
CA PHE A 185 -18.95 -28.37 13.90
C PHE A 185 -20.10 -27.97 14.80
N TYR A 186 -21.31 -27.84 14.22
CA TYR A 186 -22.59 -27.55 14.89
C TYR A 186 -23.00 -26.06 15.09
N GLN A 187 -23.80 -25.53 14.15
CA GLN A 187 -24.64 -24.33 14.31
C GLN A 187 -25.96 -24.49 13.52
N LEU A 188 -26.88 -25.32 14.03
CA LEU A 188 -28.23 -25.48 13.43
C LEU A 188 -29.06 -24.19 13.50
N ASP A 189 -28.65 -23.23 14.32
CA ASP A 189 -29.36 -21.99 14.57
C ASP A 189 -29.25 -20.99 13.40
N TRP A 190 -28.32 -21.21 12.45
CA TRP A 190 -28.10 -20.34 11.29
C TRP A 190 -28.94 -20.71 10.07
N PHE A 191 -29.37 -21.97 9.94
CA PHE A 191 -30.17 -22.39 8.79
C PHE A 191 -31.52 -21.67 8.74
N GLY A 192 -31.68 -20.77 7.78
CA GLY A 192 -32.87 -19.94 7.56
C GLY A 192 -32.92 -18.64 8.36
N GLN A 193 -31.82 -18.20 8.97
CA GLN A 193 -31.68 -16.84 9.51
C GLN A 193 -31.24 -15.88 8.41
N GLU A 194 -31.65 -14.62 8.54
CA GLU A 194 -31.31 -13.51 7.64
C GLU A 194 -30.28 -12.60 8.34
N ASP A 195 -29.14 -12.34 7.71
CA ASP A 195 -28.10 -11.44 8.24
C ASP A 195 -28.49 -9.95 8.12
N GLU A 196 -27.63 -9.08 8.64
CA GLU A 196 -27.80 -7.62 8.59
C GLU A 196 -27.80 -7.05 7.16
N ASN A 197 -27.37 -7.85 6.17
CA ASN A 197 -27.33 -7.50 4.76
C ASN A 197 -28.50 -8.11 3.95
N GLY A 198 -29.40 -8.86 4.60
CA GLY A 198 -30.56 -9.50 3.98
C GLY A 198 -30.27 -10.86 3.31
N ASN A 199 -29.11 -11.46 3.56
CA ASN A 199 -28.75 -12.79 3.07
C ASN A 199 -29.33 -13.85 3.98
N VAL A 200 -29.90 -14.92 3.42
CA VAL A 200 -30.48 -16.01 4.19
C VAL A 200 -29.60 -17.25 4.07
N CYS A 201 -29.06 -17.74 5.18
CA CYS A 201 -28.25 -18.94 5.22
C CYS A 201 -29.09 -20.18 4.87
N ASN A 202 -29.02 -20.60 3.60
CA ASN A 202 -29.85 -21.67 3.01
C ASN A 202 -29.15 -23.03 2.90
N GLN A 203 -27.88 -23.13 3.34
CA GLN A 203 -27.05 -24.32 3.22
C GLN A 203 -26.54 -24.78 4.60
N ILE A 204 -26.33 -26.08 4.75
CA ILE A 204 -25.73 -26.71 5.95
C ILE A 204 -24.30 -27.17 5.68
N GLU A 205 -23.84 -27.02 4.43
CA GLU A 205 -22.50 -27.33 3.94
C GLU A 205 -21.84 -25.97 3.72
N PHE A 206 -20.76 -25.70 4.45
CA PHE A 206 -20.06 -24.41 4.44
C PHE A 206 -18.67 -24.61 3.85
N SER A 207 -18.18 -23.62 3.10
CA SER A 207 -16.82 -23.47 2.59
C SER A 207 -16.42 -24.26 1.33
N THR A 208 -16.48 -23.58 0.19
CA THR A 208 -15.58 -23.82 -0.95
C THR A 208 -14.56 -22.69 -0.96
N ASN A 209 -13.31 -22.99 -0.62
CA ASN A 209 -12.22 -22.03 -0.74
C ASN A 209 -11.35 -22.42 -1.91
N PHE A 210 -11.10 -21.46 -2.78
CA PHE A 210 -10.36 -21.64 -4.01
C PHE A 210 -9.07 -20.83 -3.97
N ARG A 211 -7.97 -21.41 -4.45
CA ARG A 211 -6.69 -20.73 -4.64
C ARG A 211 -6.29 -20.68 -6.10
N SER A 212 -5.35 -19.78 -6.42
CA SER A 212 -4.69 -19.82 -7.72
C SER A 212 -4.09 -21.21 -7.94
N GLN A 213 -4.12 -21.68 -9.18
CA GLN A 213 -3.37 -22.87 -9.54
C GLN A 213 -1.87 -22.59 -9.45
N HIS A 214 -1.15 -23.50 -8.78
CA HIS A 214 0.29 -23.43 -8.64
C HIS A 214 0.92 -24.69 -9.24
N SER A 215 2.12 -24.51 -9.77
CA SER A 215 2.93 -25.65 -10.20
C SER A 215 3.37 -26.47 -8.99
N ILE A 216 3.48 -27.79 -9.15
CA ILE A 216 4.06 -28.72 -8.18
C ILE A 216 5.49 -28.35 -7.75
N ARG A 217 6.17 -27.49 -8.53
CA ARG A 217 7.50 -26.95 -8.24
C ARG A 217 7.49 -25.91 -7.12
N GLU A 218 6.34 -25.29 -6.90
CA GLU A 218 6.07 -24.36 -5.82
C GLU A 218 5.43 -25.12 -4.64
N LEU A 219 5.65 -24.62 -3.43
CA LEU A 219 5.01 -25.15 -2.23
C LEU A 219 3.74 -24.36 -1.97
N THR A 220 2.58 -25.01 -2.04
CA THR A 220 1.30 -24.42 -1.63
C THR A 220 0.94 -24.90 -0.23
N SER A 221 0.52 -23.98 0.63
CA SER A 221 0.11 -24.26 2.01
C SER A 221 -1.26 -23.67 2.35
N TRP A 222 -2.16 -24.50 2.88
CA TRP A 222 -3.50 -24.13 3.33
C TRP A 222 -3.64 -24.38 4.83
N GLY A 223 -3.83 -23.31 5.61
CA GLY A 223 -4.15 -23.42 7.02
C GLY A 223 -5.60 -23.84 7.27
N ILE A 224 -5.87 -24.62 8.31
CA ILE A 224 -7.23 -24.97 8.76
C ILE A 224 -7.39 -24.58 10.23
N LYS A 225 -8.38 -23.75 10.50
CA LYS A 225 -8.93 -23.41 11.82
C LYS A 225 -10.34 -24.01 11.92
N GLY A 226 -10.88 -24.15 13.11
CA GLY A 226 -12.25 -24.58 13.32
C GLY A 226 -12.75 -24.41 14.74
N SER A 227 -14.04 -24.66 14.95
CA SER A 227 -14.66 -24.66 16.26
C SER A 227 -15.72 -25.76 16.35
N THR A 228 -15.97 -26.30 17.55
CA THR A 228 -16.92 -27.40 17.77
C THR A 228 -18.14 -26.93 18.56
N GLY A 229 -18.82 -25.88 18.09
CA GLY A 229 -19.97 -25.24 18.75
C GLY A 229 -21.07 -26.17 19.30
N GLY A 230 -22.07 -25.59 19.98
CA GLY A 230 -23.30 -26.32 20.33
C GLY A 230 -23.18 -27.38 21.45
N GLY A 231 -22.16 -27.34 22.30
CA GLY A 231 -22.07 -28.17 23.51
C GLY A 231 -21.50 -29.57 23.30
N LEU A 232 -20.72 -29.79 22.22
CA LEU A 232 -19.84 -30.95 22.10
C LEU A 232 -18.84 -30.97 23.27
N SER A 233 -18.61 -32.16 23.84
CA SER A 233 -17.65 -32.33 24.94
C SER A 233 -16.23 -32.16 24.40
N SER A 234 -15.40 -31.38 25.09
CA SER A 234 -13.99 -31.10 24.72
C SER A 234 -13.11 -32.34 24.52
N ASP A 235 -13.52 -33.47 25.12
CA ASP A 235 -12.81 -34.74 25.07
C ASP A 235 -13.15 -35.61 23.84
N ILE A 236 -13.98 -35.12 22.90
CA ILE A 236 -14.36 -35.87 21.69
C ILE A 236 -13.45 -35.45 20.54
N ASP A 237 -12.60 -36.39 20.09
CA ASP A 237 -11.75 -36.19 18.92
C ASP A 237 -12.57 -35.99 17.64
N ILE A 238 -12.03 -35.18 16.73
CA ILE A 238 -12.56 -34.92 15.39
C ILE A 238 -11.81 -35.78 14.38
N ASN A 239 -12.54 -36.50 13.55
CA ASN A 239 -12.00 -37.25 12.42
C ASN A 239 -12.01 -36.36 11.18
N LEU A 240 -10.84 -36.03 10.64
CA LEU A 240 -10.69 -35.39 9.34
C LEU A 240 -10.44 -36.48 8.31
N SER A 241 -11.20 -36.48 7.21
CA SER A 241 -11.18 -37.51 6.18
C SER A 241 -11.20 -36.91 4.77
N TRP A 242 -10.60 -37.61 3.82
CA TRP A 242 -10.49 -37.20 2.41
C TRP A 242 -10.43 -38.45 1.51
N ASP A 243 -10.53 -38.26 0.20
CA ASP A 243 -10.39 -39.34 -0.76
C ASP A 243 -8.93 -39.44 -1.25
N SER A 244 -8.18 -40.45 -0.82
CA SER A 244 -6.81 -40.65 -1.28
C SER A 244 -6.72 -41.12 -2.74
N ASP A 245 -7.78 -41.70 -3.30
CA ASP A 245 -7.76 -42.24 -4.66
C ASP A 245 -7.71 -41.12 -5.72
N ILE A 246 -8.30 -39.94 -5.44
CA ILE A 246 -8.20 -38.75 -6.30
C ILE A 246 -6.83 -38.04 -6.18
N LEU A 247 -6.12 -38.25 -5.06
CA LEU A 247 -4.78 -37.71 -4.80
C LEU A 247 -3.66 -38.65 -5.27
N ASN A 248 -4.04 -39.80 -5.82
CA ASN A 248 -3.09 -40.82 -6.23
C ASN A 248 -2.21 -40.28 -7.37
N SER A 249 -0.94 -40.10 -7.06
CA SER A 249 0.09 -39.74 -8.02
C SER A 249 1.03 -40.92 -8.26
N THR A 250 1.41 -41.13 -9.52
CA THR A 250 2.53 -41.99 -9.91
C THR A 250 3.87 -41.25 -9.88
N SER A 251 3.83 -39.93 -9.70
CA SER A 251 4.98 -39.06 -9.63
C SER A 251 5.50 -39.01 -8.19
N ASP A 252 6.78 -39.35 -7.99
CA ASP A 252 7.44 -39.15 -6.68
C ASP A 252 7.57 -37.65 -6.34
N ASN A 253 7.36 -36.79 -7.34
CA ASN A 253 7.59 -35.35 -7.30
C ASN A 253 6.39 -34.53 -6.84
N PHE A 254 5.25 -35.17 -6.59
CA PHE A 254 4.07 -34.47 -6.13
C PHE A 254 3.51 -35.14 -4.90
N GLN A 255 3.56 -34.39 -3.81
CA GLN A 255 3.22 -34.87 -2.50
C GLN A 255 2.16 -33.98 -1.88
N ILE A 256 1.25 -34.64 -1.15
CA ILE A 256 0.23 -33.96 -0.36
C ILE A 256 0.32 -34.46 1.07
N PHE A 257 0.53 -33.53 1.99
CA PHE A 257 0.62 -33.79 3.41
C PHE A 257 -0.36 -32.93 4.19
N ILE A 258 -0.95 -33.50 5.23
CA ILE A 258 -1.63 -32.75 6.27
C ILE A 258 -0.77 -32.78 7.54
N TYR A 259 -0.44 -31.62 8.07
CA TYR A 259 0.31 -31.45 9.31
C TYR A 259 -0.64 -31.09 10.44
N VAL A 260 -0.36 -31.65 11.62
CA VAL A 260 -0.97 -31.24 12.88
C VAL A 260 0.18 -30.96 13.84
N GLY A 261 0.43 -29.69 14.11
CA GLY A 261 1.72 -29.22 14.65
C GLY A 261 2.89 -29.71 13.78
N ASP A 262 3.92 -30.29 14.39
CA ASP A 262 5.10 -30.79 13.69
C ASP A 262 4.92 -32.18 13.04
N THR A 263 3.72 -32.78 13.13
CA THR A 263 3.49 -34.16 12.66
C THR A 263 2.79 -34.16 11.31
N GLY A 264 3.53 -34.49 10.25
CA GLY A 264 3.01 -34.65 8.89
C GLY A 264 2.45 -36.04 8.59
N TYR A 265 1.30 -36.07 7.92
CA TYR A 265 0.63 -37.28 7.45
C TYR A 265 0.46 -37.22 5.93
N ASN A 266 0.99 -38.23 5.22
CA ASN A 266 0.85 -38.30 3.75
C ASN A 266 -0.60 -38.65 3.37
N MET A 267 -1.29 -37.69 2.74
CA MET A 267 -2.70 -37.79 2.36
C MET A 267 -2.94 -38.73 1.18
N GLN A 268 -1.91 -39.08 0.41
CA GLN A 268 -2.02 -40.00 -0.72
C GLN A 268 -1.97 -41.47 -0.25
N VAL A 269 -1.54 -41.73 0.99
CA VAL A 269 -1.41 -43.09 1.56
C VAL A 269 -2.51 -43.43 2.55
N ILE A 270 -3.00 -42.44 3.30
CA ILE A 270 -4.07 -42.61 4.30
C ILE A 270 -5.26 -41.73 3.93
N ASN A 271 -6.45 -42.06 4.43
CA ASN A 271 -7.71 -41.38 4.08
C ASN A 271 -8.31 -40.57 5.23
N ASN A 272 -7.72 -40.62 6.42
CA ASN A 272 -8.20 -39.88 7.58
C ASN A 272 -7.15 -39.79 8.70
N ILE A 273 -7.33 -38.80 9.56
CA ILE A 273 -6.63 -38.61 10.84
C ILE A 273 -7.65 -38.24 11.93
N ASN A 274 -7.27 -38.46 13.18
CA ASN A 274 -8.01 -37.93 14.34
C ASN A 274 -7.21 -36.79 14.95
N VAL A 275 -7.87 -35.65 15.17
CA VAL A 275 -7.31 -34.45 15.81
C VAL A 275 -8.11 -34.10 17.05
N SER A 276 -7.46 -33.44 18.02
CA SER A 276 -8.15 -32.92 19.19
C SER A 276 -8.90 -31.63 18.84
N GLN A 277 -9.94 -31.30 19.59
CA GLN A 277 -10.64 -30.03 19.39
C GLN A 277 -9.74 -28.81 19.65
N SER A 278 -8.70 -28.95 20.48
CA SER A 278 -7.70 -27.90 20.69
C SER A 278 -6.81 -27.66 19.46
N ASP A 279 -6.70 -28.64 18.55
CA ASP A 279 -5.90 -28.48 17.34
C ASP A 279 -6.63 -27.64 16.27
N LEU A 280 -7.94 -27.42 16.43
CA LEU A 280 -8.75 -26.59 15.53
C LEU A 280 -8.59 -25.09 15.84
N THR A 281 -8.08 -24.72 17.01
CA THR A 281 -7.90 -23.31 17.39
C THR A 281 -6.53 -22.78 16.95
N LEU A 282 -6.42 -21.47 16.76
CA LEU A 282 -5.14 -20.81 16.46
C LEU A 282 -4.16 -20.89 17.64
N ASN A 283 -2.87 -20.89 17.33
CA ASN A 283 -1.79 -20.87 18.31
C ASN A 283 -1.58 -19.46 18.90
N GLU A 284 -0.60 -19.31 19.80
CA GLU A 284 -0.26 -18.03 20.45
C GLU A 284 0.20 -16.92 19.47
N ASN A 285 0.59 -17.29 18.25
CA ASN A 285 1.03 -16.38 17.18
C ASN A 285 -0.09 -16.08 16.17
N ASN A 286 -1.34 -16.47 16.44
CA ASN A 286 -2.48 -16.40 15.50
C ASN A 286 -2.37 -17.29 14.26
N GLU A 287 -1.53 -18.33 14.26
CA GLU A 287 -1.38 -19.27 13.16
C GLU A 287 -2.23 -20.54 13.41
N PRO A 288 -2.76 -21.18 12.35
CA PRO A 288 -3.46 -22.45 12.46
C PRO A 288 -2.49 -23.56 12.86
N ASN A 289 -2.98 -24.53 13.63
CA ASN A 289 -2.19 -25.71 14.01
C ASN A 289 -2.29 -26.85 12.98
N ILE A 290 -3.25 -26.76 12.05
CA ILE A 290 -3.45 -27.74 10.99
C ILE A 290 -3.11 -27.08 9.65
N TRP A 291 -2.25 -27.73 8.86
CA TRP A 291 -1.82 -27.25 7.55
C TRP A 291 -1.91 -28.35 6.51
N VAL A 292 -2.47 -28.05 5.35
CA VAL A 292 -2.39 -28.91 4.15
C VAL A 292 -1.31 -28.34 3.26
N MET A 293 -0.30 -29.14 2.94
CA MET A 293 0.82 -28.77 2.09
C MET A 293 0.83 -29.61 0.82
N LEU A 294 1.11 -28.95 -0.29
CA LEU A 294 1.09 -29.47 -1.66
C LEU A 294 2.38 -29.07 -2.36
N GLY A 295 3.03 -30.00 -3.04
CA GLY A 295 4.19 -29.72 -3.90
C GLY A 295 5.30 -30.77 -3.76
N GLY A 296 6.41 -30.55 -4.46
CA GLY A 296 7.55 -31.48 -4.50
C GLY A 296 8.31 -31.62 -3.17
N CYS A 297 8.13 -30.67 -2.26
CA CYS A 297 8.74 -30.65 -0.93
C CYS A 297 7.71 -30.63 0.21
N ALA A 298 6.46 -31.06 -0.03
CA ALA A 298 5.41 -31.06 1.00
C ALA A 298 5.73 -31.97 2.20
N ASP A 299 6.62 -32.96 2.06
CA ASP A 299 7.11 -33.79 3.17
C ASP A 299 8.04 -33.08 4.16
N THR A 300 8.62 -31.94 3.75
CA THR A 300 9.53 -31.12 4.57
C THR A 300 8.96 -29.73 4.83
N GLY A 301 8.16 -29.18 3.90
CA GLY A 301 7.68 -27.81 3.94
C GLY A 301 8.77 -26.76 3.71
N GLU A 302 9.94 -27.16 3.21
CA GLU A 302 11.11 -26.28 3.05
C GLU A 302 11.35 -25.94 1.58
N THR A 303 11.33 -24.64 1.25
CA THR A 303 11.73 -24.10 -0.05
C THR A 303 13.09 -23.40 0.05
N GLU A 304 13.82 -23.35 -1.08
CA GLU A 304 15.04 -22.55 -1.21
C GLU A 304 14.80 -21.38 -2.17
N ILE A 305 15.56 -20.30 -2.01
CA ILE A 305 15.52 -19.14 -2.91
C ILE A 305 16.48 -19.40 -4.08
N TYR A 306 15.96 -19.29 -5.29
CA TYR A 306 16.71 -19.35 -6.53
C TYR A 306 16.69 -18.00 -7.25
N TYR A 307 17.67 -17.81 -8.12
CA TYR A 307 17.91 -16.61 -8.90
C TYR A 307 17.88 -16.96 -10.39
N HIS A 308 17.19 -16.14 -11.18
CA HIS A 308 17.05 -16.38 -12.62
C HIS A 308 18.38 -16.10 -13.33
N ASP A 309 18.85 -17.07 -14.10
CA ASP A 309 20.04 -17.03 -14.95
C ASP A 309 19.61 -16.60 -16.37
N PHE A 310 19.83 -15.35 -16.70
CA PHE A 310 19.28 -14.75 -17.92
C PHE A 310 20.04 -15.10 -19.20
N ASP A 311 21.31 -15.49 -19.08
CA ASP A 311 22.19 -15.77 -20.22
C ASP A 311 22.77 -17.19 -20.23
N GLY A 312 22.51 -17.97 -19.19
CA GLY A 312 22.82 -19.40 -19.06
C GLY A 312 24.24 -19.69 -18.59
N ASP A 313 24.94 -18.72 -17.99
CA ASP A 313 26.33 -18.87 -17.53
C ASP A 313 26.47 -19.62 -16.18
N GLY A 314 25.33 -19.87 -15.52
CA GLY A 314 25.23 -20.53 -14.22
C GLY A 314 25.25 -19.59 -13.02
N LEU A 315 25.18 -18.27 -13.25
CA LEU A 315 25.09 -17.23 -12.24
C LEU A 315 23.72 -16.56 -12.32
N GLY A 316 23.13 -16.28 -11.15
CA GLY A 316 21.79 -15.73 -11.08
C GLY A 316 21.81 -14.22 -10.90
N GLY A 317 20.87 -13.54 -11.55
CA GLY A 317 20.73 -12.09 -11.53
C GLY A 317 19.80 -11.56 -10.42
N GLY A 318 19.17 -10.42 -10.68
CA GLY A 318 18.35 -9.70 -9.68
C GLY A 318 16.95 -10.28 -9.42
N ILE A 319 16.46 -11.20 -10.25
CA ILE A 319 15.12 -11.81 -10.11
C ILE A 319 15.22 -13.08 -9.27
N THR A 320 14.36 -13.16 -8.24
CA THR A 320 14.32 -14.30 -7.30
C THR A 320 12.96 -14.97 -7.26
N ALA A 321 12.94 -16.28 -7.03
CA ALA A 321 11.75 -17.06 -6.75
C ALA A 321 12.07 -18.18 -5.76
N GLN A 322 11.04 -18.73 -5.11
CA GLN A 322 11.18 -19.85 -4.18
C GLN A 322 10.72 -21.15 -4.85
N TYR A 323 11.57 -22.17 -4.80
CA TYR A 323 11.26 -23.49 -5.33
C TYR A 323 11.62 -24.58 -4.32
N CYS A 324 10.96 -25.72 -4.44
CA CYS A 324 11.41 -26.93 -3.78
C CYS A 324 12.78 -27.34 -4.35
N SER A 325 13.74 -27.67 -3.49
CA SER A 325 15.10 -28.06 -3.92
C SER A 325 15.08 -29.24 -4.91
N GLY A 326 15.60 -29.05 -6.11
CA GLY A 326 15.65 -30.04 -7.19
C GLY A 326 14.44 -29.99 -8.14
N TYR A 327 13.55 -29.02 -7.95
CA TYR A 327 12.38 -28.76 -8.79
C TYR A 327 12.39 -27.36 -9.42
N GLU A 328 13.47 -26.61 -9.26
CA GLU A 328 13.69 -25.34 -9.95
C GLU A 328 13.59 -25.50 -11.47
N PRO A 329 13.02 -24.53 -12.21
CA PRO A 329 13.08 -24.55 -13.66
C PRO A 329 14.53 -24.49 -14.17
N ASP A 330 14.74 -24.98 -15.39
CA ASP A 330 15.98 -24.69 -16.12
C ASP A 330 16.15 -23.15 -16.20
N ASP A 331 17.38 -22.65 -16.13
CA ASP A 331 17.71 -21.21 -16.04
C ASP A 331 17.44 -20.57 -14.65
N TRP A 332 17.39 -21.38 -13.58
CA TRP A 332 17.40 -20.89 -12.19
C TRP A 332 18.55 -21.52 -11.39
N VAL A 333 19.27 -20.69 -10.62
CA VAL A 333 20.45 -21.10 -9.87
C VAL A 333 20.42 -20.61 -8.42
N THR A 334 21.22 -21.21 -7.54
CA THR A 334 21.21 -20.93 -6.08
C THR A 334 22.08 -19.74 -5.66
N ASN A 335 22.65 -19.00 -6.61
CA ASN A 335 23.57 -17.90 -6.34
C ASN A 335 23.11 -16.62 -7.06
N SER A 336 23.44 -15.47 -6.47
CA SER A 336 23.13 -14.14 -7.01
C SER A 336 24.40 -13.45 -7.52
N ASP A 337 25.33 -14.21 -8.09
CA ASP A 337 26.69 -13.76 -8.35
C ASP A 337 26.87 -13.16 -9.75
N ASP A 338 25.78 -12.94 -10.50
CA ASP A 338 25.85 -12.30 -11.81
C ASP A 338 26.00 -10.77 -11.67
N MET A 339 27.04 -10.21 -12.31
CA MET A 339 27.29 -8.77 -12.31
C MET A 339 26.57 -8.09 -13.46
N ASP A 340 26.15 -8.83 -14.48
CA ASP A 340 25.39 -8.34 -15.60
C ASP A 340 24.55 -9.45 -16.26
N ASP A 341 23.28 -9.42 -15.90
CA ASP A 341 22.15 -10.26 -16.34
C ASP A 341 21.91 -10.32 -17.88
N ASN A 342 22.80 -9.80 -18.72
CA ASN A 342 22.69 -9.85 -20.19
C ASN A 342 23.97 -10.31 -20.88
N CYS A 343 25.03 -10.69 -20.16
CA CYS A 343 26.33 -10.98 -20.73
C CYS A 343 27.00 -12.23 -20.14
N TYR A 344 26.92 -13.33 -20.89
CA TYR A 344 27.44 -14.66 -20.50
C TYR A 344 28.90 -14.68 -20.04
N SER A 345 29.74 -13.77 -20.56
CA SER A 345 31.15 -13.68 -20.20
C SER A 345 31.44 -12.70 -19.07
N ASN A 346 30.48 -11.84 -18.74
CA ASN A 346 30.66 -10.67 -17.87
C ASN A 346 31.80 -9.74 -18.34
N VAL A 347 32.18 -9.81 -19.63
CA VAL A 347 33.28 -9.03 -20.23
C VAL A 347 32.75 -8.09 -21.29
N TYR A 348 32.98 -6.81 -21.06
CA TYR A 348 32.65 -5.73 -21.98
C TYR A 348 33.88 -5.19 -22.69
N ASP A 349 33.73 -4.84 -23.96
CA ASP A 349 34.72 -4.04 -24.66
C ASP A 349 34.55 -2.55 -24.36
N CYS A 350 35.41 -1.71 -24.94
CA CYS A 350 35.43 -0.29 -24.58
C CYS A 350 34.23 0.55 -25.09
N VAL A 351 33.24 -0.05 -25.77
CA VAL A 351 31.94 0.60 -26.09
C VAL A 351 30.76 -0.03 -25.34
N ASP A 352 31.03 -0.78 -24.27
CA ASP A 352 30.02 -1.49 -23.49
C ASP A 352 29.24 -2.53 -24.35
N GLU A 353 29.93 -3.18 -25.30
CA GLU A 353 29.42 -4.36 -26.01
C GLU A 353 29.96 -5.66 -25.39
N CYS A 354 29.07 -6.57 -24.99
CA CYS A 354 29.42 -7.87 -24.39
C CYS A 354 30.23 -8.74 -25.37
N ASP A 355 31.34 -9.32 -24.89
CA ASP A 355 32.32 -10.08 -25.69
C ASP A 355 32.87 -9.32 -26.91
N GLY A 356 32.83 -7.98 -26.87
CA GLY A 356 33.38 -7.16 -27.92
C GLY A 356 34.92 -7.25 -27.98
N ILE A 357 35.48 -6.81 -29.11
CA ILE A 357 36.92 -6.92 -29.40
C ILE A 357 37.63 -5.56 -29.46
N LEU A 358 36.93 -4.48 -29.14
CA LEU A 358 37.50 -3.14 -29.21
C LEU A 358 38.27 -2.81 -27.91
N GLU A 359 39.50 -2.30 -28.07
CA GLU A 359 40.35 -1.86 -26.97
C GLU A 359 40.60 -0.34 -27.04
N TYR A 360 40.93 0.27 -25.90
CA TYR A 360 41.38 1.66 -25.85
C TYR A 360 42.77 1.80 -26.49
N ASP A 361 42.93 2.81 -27.36
CA ASP A 361 44.26 3.22 -27.84
C ASP A 361 45.02 4.05 -26.78
N CYS A 362 46.27 4.44 -27.05
CA CYS A 362 47.07 5.14 -26.03
C CYS A 362 46.58 6.56 -25.70
N LEU A 363 45.62 7.12 -26.46
CA LEU A 363 44.94 8.39 -26.15
C LEU A 363 43.63 8.17 -25.38
N GLY A 364 43.31 6.93 -25.04
CA GLY A 364 42.07 6.57 -24.36
C GLY A 364 40.85 6.58 -25.29
N VAL A 365 41.04 6.43 -26.60
CA VAL A 365 39.92 6.32 -27.56
C VAL A 365 39.63 4.85 -27.84
N CYS A 366 38.40 4.42 -27.57
CA CYS A 366 37.95 3.06 -27.86
C CYS A 366 37.98 2.75 -29.37
N GLY A 367 38.64 1.66 -29.78
CA GLY A 367 38.83 1.30 -31.19
C GLY A 367 39.72 2.27 -31.98
N GLY A 368 40.50 3.10 -31.27
CA GLY A 368 41.40 4.08 -31.86
C GLY A 368 42.67 3.46 -32.48
N TYR A 369 43.47 4.30 -33.14
CA TYR A 369 44.67 3.87 -33.87
C TYR A 369 45.98 4.50 -33.33
N ALA A 370 45.93 5.26 -32.23
CA ALA A 370 47.11 5.89 -31.66
C ALA A 370 48.01 4.86 -30.96
N ILE A 371 49.33 4.97 -31.16
CA ILE A 371 50.33 4.09 -30.54
C ILE A 371 51.45 4.92 -29.90
N THR A 372 52.05 4.39 -28.82
CA THR A 372 53.18 5.04 -28.15
C THR A 372 54.46 4.92 -28.97
N ASP A 373 55.19 6.02 -29.11
CA ASP A 373 56.47 6.09 -29.82
C ASP A 373 57.67 5.77 -28.92
N ALA A 374 58.89 5.84 -29.48
CA ALA A 374 60.13 5.49 -28.77
C ALA A 374 60.63 6.58 -27.78
N CYS A 375 60.04 7.78 -27.77
CA CYS A 375 60.25 8.79 -26.73
C CYS A 375 59.07 8.76 -25.71
N ASP A 376 58.28 7.66 -25.65
CA ASP A 376 57.10 7.45 -24.79
C ASP A 376 55.95 8.47 -25.00
N VAL A 377 55.86 9.10 -26.18
CA VAL A 377 54.78 10.02 -26.53
C VAL A 377 53.72 9.27 -27.32
N CYS A 378 52.45 9.41 -26.94
CA CYS A 378 51.32 8.83 -27.65
C CYS A 378 50.77 9.82 -28.70
N ASP A 379 50.84 9.48 -29.98
CA ASP A 379 50.22 10.25 -31.07
C ASP A 379 49.71 9.37 -32.23
N SER A 380 49.05 9.98 -33.22
CA SER A 380 48.51 9.28 -34.41
C SER A 380 49.42 9.40 -35.65
N ASP A 381 50.64 9.94 -35.53
CA ASP A 381 51.53 10.25 -36.65
C ASP A 381 52.88 9.52 -36.57
N ASN A 382 53.02 8.47 -37.39
CA ASN A 382 54.25 7.68 -37.53
C ASN A 382 55.50 8.45 -38.07
N ASN A 383 55.47 9.78 -38.22
CA ASN A 383 56.53 10.57 -38.89
C ASN A 383 57.26 11.60 -38.00
N ASN A 384 56.98 11.62 -36.70
CA ASN A 384 57.54 12.55 -35.72
C ASN A 384 58.52 11.82 -34.76
N ASN A 385 59.71 11.44 -35.24
CA ASN A 385 60.70 10.75 -34.39
C ASN A 385 62.12 11.30 -34.61
N ASN A 386 62.53 12.32 -33.84
CA ASN A 386 63.94 12.57 -33.45
C ASN A 386 64.20 13.85 -32.64
N GLN A 387 63.22 14.52 -32.04
CA GLN A 387 63.51 15.77 -31.29
C GLN A 387 64.10 15.55 -29.88
N CYS A 388 64.25 14.30 -29.43
CA CYS A 388 64.81 13.98 -28.11
C CYS A 388 66.36 13.78 -28.10
N ASN A 389 67.11 14.26 -29.10
CA ASN A 389 68.59 14.09 -29.20
C ASN A 389 69.41 15.29 -28.69
N ASP A 390 70.54 15.04 -28.01
CA ASP A 390 71.49 16.07 -27.56
C ASP A 390 72.44 16.56 -28.67
N CYS A 391 73.38 17.47 -28.36
CA CYS A 391 74.26 18.06 -29.39
C CYS A 391 75.29 17.09 -29.99
N ASN A 392 75.43 15.87 -29.43
CA ASN A 392 76.18 14.74 -30.01
C ASN A 392 75.29 13.75 -30.78
N PHE A 393 74.00 14.06 -30.95
CA PHE A 393 72.98 13.22 -31.57
C PHE A 393 72.63 11.95 -30.77
N ASP A 394 72.85 11.95 -29.45
CA ASP A 394 72.42 10.85 -28.58
C ASP A 394 71.00 11.11 -28.03
N PRO A 395 70.04 10.16 -28.16
CA PRO A 395 68.70 10.30 -27.59
C PRO A 395 68.77 10.37 -26.05
N ASN A 396 68.17 11.41 -25.47
CA ASN A 396 68.21 11.75 -24.03
C ASN A 396 69.63 11.98 -23.46
N GLY A 397 70.58 12.39 -24.31
CA GLY A 397 71.94 12.76 -23.87
C GLY A 397 72.01 14.13 -23.16
N GLY A 398 73.11 14.38 -22.44
CA GLY A 398 73.29 15.57 -21.59
C GLY A 398 74.32 16.59 -22.11
N ALA A 399 74.78 16.47 -23.37
CA ALA A 399 75.79 17.38 -23.92
C ALA A 399 75.18 18.69 -24.44
N ILE A 400 75.82 19.82 -24.11
CA ILE A 400 75.38 21.18 -24.47
C ILE A 400 76.50 21.93 -25.22
N LEU A 401 76.12 22.94 -26.01
CA LEU A 401 77.07 23.75 -26.78
C LEU A 401 77.70 24.85 -25.91
N ASP A 402 79.02 25.03 -25.96
CA ASP A 402 79.71 26.17 -25.35
C ASP A 402 79.60 27.45 -26.21
N ASN A 403 79.91 28.61 -25.63
CA ASN A 403 79.83 29.92 -26.30
C ASN A 403 80.81 30.09 -27.48
N CYS A 404 81.70 29.13 -27.72
CA CYS A 404 82.66 29.10 -28.82
C CYS A 404 82.30 28.01 -29.85
N GLY A 405 81.14 27.34 -29.69
CA GLY A 405 80.51 26.43 -30.65
C GLY A 405 80.84 24.94 -30.48
N ASN A 406 81.44 24.51 -29.36
CA ASN A 406 81.83 23.12 -29.13
C ASN A 406 80.86 22.40 -28.18
N CYS A 407 80.53 21.13 -28.46
CA CYS A 407 79.76 20.29 -27.53
C CYS A 407 80.62 19.87 -26.34
N ILE A 408 80.18 20.22 -25.13
CA ILE A 408 80.81 19.85 -23.86
C ILE A 408 79.79 19.26 -22.88
N LEU A 409 80.28 18.52 -21.89
CA LEU A 409 79.49 18.06 -20.75
C LEU A 409 79.53 19.12 -19.65
N GLU A 410 78.44 19.28 -18.90
CA GLU A 410 78.39 20.25 -17.78
C GLU A 410 79.57 20.05 -16.81
N GLY A 411 80.41 21.08 -16.67
CA GLY A 411 81.50 21.12 -15.68
C GLY A 411 82.94 21.09 -16.23
N GLU A 412 83.16 21.06 -17.54
CA GLU A 412 84.52 21.21 -18.12
C GLU A 412 84.93 22.69 -18.30
N ASN A 413 86.15 23.06 -17.88
CA ASN A 413 86.64 24.45 -17.93
C ASN A 413 87.19 24.82 -19.33
N THR A 414 86.69 25.92 -19.89
CA THR A 414 87.16 26.50 -21.17
C THR A 414 88.21 27.61 -20.95
N THR A 415 89.12 27.81 -21.90
CA THR A 415 90.07 28.96 -21.91
C THR A 415 89.63 30.06 -22.90
N CYS A 416 88.31 30.28 -23.06
CA CYS A 416 87.75 31.30 -23.97
C CYS A 416 87.59 32.62 -23.18
N GLU A 417 88.34 33.68 -23.52
CA GLU A 417 88.20 35.04 -22.94
C GLU A 417 87.80 36.07 -24.03
N MET A 418 86.97 37.05 -23.66
CA MET A 418 86.33 38.02 -24.56
C MET A 418 87.17 39.30 -24.73
N ASP A 419 87.32 39.80 -25.97
CA ASP A 419 87.97 41.10 -26.22
C ASP A 419 87.01 42.29 -26.07
N CYS A 420 87.53 43.53 -26.12
CA CYS A 420 86.72 44.72 -25.86
C CYS A 420 85.67 45.06 -26.93
N THR A 421 85.54 44.24 -27.98
CA THR A 421 84.44 44.32 -28.97
C THR A 421 83.37 43.25 -28.76
N GLY A 422 83.45 42.46 -27.69
CA GLY A 422 82.47 41.43 -27.37
C GLY A 422 82.70 40.08 -28.04
N ASN A 423 83.83 39.89 -28.73
CA ASN A 423 84.15 38.63 -29.40
C ASN A 423 84.99 37.72 -28.49
N TRP A 424 84.47 36.52 -28.20
CA TRP A 424 85.20 35.47 -27.48
C TRP A 424 86.40 34.99 -28.32
N GLY A 425 87.62 35.21 -27.81
CA GLY A 425 88.90 34.85 -28.46
C GLY A 425 89.61 35.94 -29.28
N GLY A 426 89.19 37.21 -29.19
CA GLY A 426 89.75 38.33 -29.96
C GLY A 426 90.95 39.08 -29.33
N SER A 427 91.40 40.23 -29.87
CA SER A 427 92.69 40.87 -29.49
C SER A 427 92.75 42.42 -29.45
N THR A 428 91.63 43.15 -29.50
CA THR A 428 91.56 44.63 -29.48
C THR A 428 91.51 45.23 -28.05
N ILE A 429 92.00 46.47 -27.85
CA ILE A 429 92.06 47.20 -26.55
C ILE A 429 91.56 48.67 -26.66
N HIS A 430 91.16 49.28 -25.53
CA HIS A 430 90.64 50.67 -25.43
C HIS A 430 91.73 51.76 -25.61
N ASP A 431 91.34 52.95 -26.09
CA ASP A 431 92.14 54.19 -26.09
C ASP A 431 91.83 55.11 -24.89
N ASP A 432 92.49 56.28 -24.80
CA ASP A 432 92.40 57.19 -23.64
C ASP A 432 91.04 57.92 -23.50
N CYS A 433 90.06 57.62 -24.38
CA CYS A 433 88.65 58.00 -24.22
C CYS A 433 87.76 56.76 -23.88
N ASP A 434 88.36 55.66 -23.44
CA ASP A 434 87.73 54.36 -23.17
C ASP A 434 86.96 53.77 -24.40
N ILE A 435 87.36 54.12 -25.63
CA ILE A 435 86.78 53.55 -26.85
C ILE A 435 87.68 52.44 -27.38
N CYS A 436 87.12 51.25 -27.60
CA CYS A 436 87.83 50.11 -28.21
C CYS A 436 88.24 50.42 -29.67
N GLY A 437 89.51 50.78 -29.90
CA GLY A 437 90.11 50.92 -31.24
C GLY A 437 89.96 52.28 -31.97
N GLY A 438 89.88 53.41 -31.28
CA GLY A 438 89.60 54.74 -31.87
C GLY A 438 90.75 55.47 -32.57
N ASN A 439 90.39 56.45 -33.44
CA ASN A 439 91.29 57.34 -34.18
C ASN A 439 90.72 58.77 -34.20
N GLN A 440 91.38 59.67 -33.45
CA GLN A 440 91.00 61.06 -33.15
C GLN A 440 90.49 61.89 -34.37
N ILE A 441 89.54 62.80 -34.09
CA ILE A 441 88.85 63.85 -34.90
C ILE A 441 87.34 63.50 -35.07
N ASP A 442 86.32 64.27 -34.67
CA ASP A 442 86.09 65.58 -33.99
C ASP A 442 84.64 65.55 -33.44
N GLY A 443 84.39 66.08 -32.24
CA GLY A 443 83.01 66.30 -31.74
C GLY A 443 82.77 66.31 -30.22
N ASP A 444 83.71 65.87 -29.39
CA ASP A 444 83.63 66.00 -27.92
C ASP A 444 83.44 67.47 -27.49
N LEU A 445 82.77 67.68 -26.35
CA LEU A 445 83.08 68.84 -25.52
C LEU A 445 83.74 68.43 -24.22
N ASP A 446 84.72 69.28 -23.93
CA ASP A 446 85.79 69.20 -22.96
C ASP A 446 85.39 69.86 -21.63
N ASP A 447 86.39 70.10 -20.79
CA ASP A 447 86.28 70.66 -19.43
C ASP A 447 85.55 72.02 -19.32
N ASP A 448 85.04 72.60 -20.42
CA ASP A 448 84.23 73.82 -20.46
C ASP A 448 82.75 73.62 -20.92
N GLY A 449 82.27 72.39 -21.16
CA GLY A 449 80.82 72.04 -21.13
C GLY A 449 80.14 71.62 -22.45
N ASP A 450 79.92 70.29 -22.53
CA ASP A 450 78.90 69.44 -23.19
C ASP A 450 78.64 69.46 -24.71
N ILE A 451 78.84 68.32 -25.43
CA ILE A 451 77.84 67.34 -25.93
C ILE A 451 78.55 66.04 -26.42
N CYS A 452 78.01 64.87 -26.04
CA CYS A 452 77.72 63.68 -26.88
C CYS A 452 76.76 62.74 -26.11
N GLU A 453 75.45 62.94 -26.28
CA GLU A 453 74.36 62.14 -25.67
C GLU A 453 74.06 60.83 -26.42
N THR A 454 73.54 59.85 -25.69
CA THR A 454 73.06 58.52 -26.12
C THR A 454 71.52 58.42 -26.11
N GLU A 455 70.94 57.71 -27.08
CA GLU A 455 69.56 57.18 -27.03
C GLU A 455 69.55 55.66 -26.71
N CYS A 456 68.45 55.19 -26.09
CA CYS A 456 68.23 53.84 -25.54
C CYS A 456 68.12 52.76 -26.64
N THR A 457 68.80 51.61 -26.49
CA THR A 457 68.87 50.52 -27.47
C THR A 457 68.31 49.17 -26.99
N GLU A 458 67.41 49.13 -26.02
CA GLU A 458 66.76 47.88 -25.57
C GLU A 458 65.23 47.89 -25.77
N ASP A 459 64.64 46.70 -25.89
CA ASP A 459 63.22 46.49 -26.18
C ASP A 459 62.32 47.06 -25.07
N LEU A 460 61.20 47.65 -25.48
CA LEU A 460 60.19 48.24 -24.59
C LEU A 460 59.25 47.15 -24.04
N ASP A 461 58.93 47.22 -22.75
CA ASP A 461 57.84 46.42 -22.17
C ASP A 461 56.45 46.95 -22.58
N CYS A 462 55.36 46.28 -22.21
CA CYS A 462 54.02 46.71 -22.67
C CYS A 462 53.59 48.09 -22.13
N ASN A 463 54.29 48.64 -21.13
CA ASN A 463 54.04 49.97 -20.57
C ASN A 463 54.93 51.05 -21.21
N GLY A 464 55.83 50.63 -22.11
CA GLY A 464 56.71 51.52 -22.84
C GLY A 464 57.97 51.92 -22.09
N ASP A 465 58.37 51.14 -21.08
CA ASP A 465 59.62 51.33 -20.36
C ASP A 465 60.76 50.53 -21.02
N CYS A 466 61.87 51.21 -21.32
CA CYS A 466 63.06 50.60 -21.96
C CYS A 466 63.70 49.59 -20.99
N GLY A 467 63.67 48.29 -21.33
CA GLY A 467 64.14 47.20 -20.44
C GLY A 467 63.19 46.84 -19.28
N GLY A 468 61.92 47.24 -19.36
CA GLY A 468 60.91 46.97 -18.33
C GLY A 468 60.42 45.52 -18.28
N ILE A 469 59.59 45.20 -17.28
CA ILE A 469 59.08 43.83 -16.99
C ILE A 469 57.55 43.71 -17.05
N ALA A 470 56.83 44.76 -17.47
CA ALA A 470 55.38 44.71 -17.58
C ALA A 470 54.92 43.78 -18.73
N THR A 471 53.90 42.96 -18.48
CA THR A 471 53.35 41.98 -19.44
C THR A 471 51.83 42.11 -19.56
N THR A 472 51.28 41.76 -20.72
CA THR A 472 49.83 41.80 -20.95
C THR A 472 49.12 40.61 -20.26
N ASP A 473 48.01 40.85 -19.57
CA ASP A 473 47.15 39.80 -18.99
C ASP A 473 46.09 39.27 -19.99
N ASP A 474 45.29 38.28 -19.56
CA ASP A 474 44.26 37.62 -20.36
C ASP A 474 43.06 38.54 -20.73
N CYS A 475 43.06 39.79 -20.27
CA CYS A 475 42.13 40.85 -20.67
C CYS A 475 42.77 41.91 -21.59
N ASP A 476 43.94 41.64 -22.15
CA ASP A 476 44.73 42.56 -22.97
C ASP A 476 45.17 43.83 -22.22
N ILE A 477 45.28 43.81 -20.88
CA ILE A 477 45.75 44.94 -20.06
C ILE A 477 47.21 44.72 -19.66
N CYS A 478 48.04 45.75 -19.81
CA CYS A 478 49.44 45.70 -19.41
C CYS A 478 49.59 45.79 -17.87
N VAL A 479 50.00 44.69 -17.24
CA VAL A 479 50.10 44.54 -15.77
C VAL A 479 51.52 44.17 -15.33
N GLY A 480 51.87 44.50 -14.09
CA GLY A 480 53.23 44.33 -13.57
C GLY A 480 54.18 45.47 -13.96
N GLY A 481 55.40 45.45 -13.41
CA GLY A 481 56.35 46.57 -13.54
C GLY A 481 55.81 47.87 -12.94
N ASN A 482 55.96 48.99 -13.67
CA ASN A 482 55.48 50.32 -13.28
C ASN A 482 54.09 50.67 -13.84
N SER A 483 53.36 49.74 -14.47
CA SER A 483 52.08 50.05 -15.14
C SER A 483 50.98 50.52 -14.17
N GLY A 484 51.05 50.11 -12.89
CA GLY A 484 50.09 50.49 -11.85
C GLY A 484 48.68 49.91 -12.04
N GLN A 485 48.47 49.02 -13.02
CA GLN A 485 47.21 48.34 -13.30
C GLN A 485 47.18 46.97 -12.60
N ILE A 486 45.99 46.57 -12.13
CA ILE A 486 45.76 45.29 -11.46
C ILE A 486 45.16 44.32 -12.49
N ALA A 487 45.64 43.08 -12.51
CA ALA A 487 45.16 42.04 -13.43
C ALA A 487 43.66 41.76 -13.24
N CYS A 488 42.95 41.56 -14.36
CA CYS A 488 41.55 41.21 -14.30
C CYS A 488 41.35 39.80 -13.69
N ILE A 489 40.22 39.61 -13.02
CA ILE A 489 39.82 38.30 -12.47
C ILE A 489 38.63 37.75 -13.25
N GLN A 490 38.51 36.43 -13.25
CA GLN A 490 37.42 35.70 -13.88
C GLN A 490 36.15 35.80 -13.01
N ASP A 491 35.01 36.12 -13.62
CA ASP A 491 33.71 36.09 -12.94
C ASP A 491 33.22 34.64 -12.73
N CYS A 492 32.15 34.44 -11.96
CA CYS A 492 31.67 33.09 -11.63
C CYS A 492 31.11 32.29 -12.82
N ASN A 493 30.93 32.92 -13.99
CA ASN A 493 30.59 32.27 -15.26
C ASN A 493 31.81 31.99 -16.14
N GLY A 494 33.02 32.18 -15.61
CA GLY A 494 34.25 31.89 -16.33
C GLY A 494 34.66 33.00 -17.32
N ILE A 495 34.14 34.22 -17.20
CA ILE A 495 34.48 35.34 -18.10
C ILE A 495 35.47 36.29 -17.42
N TRP A 496 36.67 36.45 -17.99
CA TRP A 496 37.68 37.39 -17.51
C TRP A 496 37.18 38.84 -17.62
N GLY A 497 37.08 39.53 -16.46
CA GLY A 497 36.56 40.90 -16.36
C GLY A 497 35.03 41.04 -16.39
N GLY A 498 34.28 39.95 -16.18
CA GLY A 498 32.82 39.97 -16.11
C GLY A 498 32.25 40.51 -14.78
N ASN A 499 30.93 40.69 -14.73
CA ASN A 499 30.22 41.35 -13.61
C ASN A 499 29.33 40.40 -12.78
N PHE A 500 29.42 39.09 -12.98
CA PHE A 500 28.63 38.10 -12.25
C PHE A 500 29.34 37.71 -10.95
N THR A 501 28.61 37.67 -9.84
CA THR A 501 29.13 37.31 -8.52
C THR A 501 28.30 36.16 -7.93
N ILE A 502 28.96 35.26 -7.21
CA ILE A 502 28.29 34.24 -6.39
C ILE A 502 27.63 34.93 -5.20
N ASP A 503 26.34 34.69 -5.00
CA ASP A 503 25.60 35.11 -3.81
C ASP A 503 25.85 34.17 -2.61
N GLU A 504 25.23 34.45 -1.46
CA GLU A 504 25.39 33.64 -0.24
C GLU A 504 24.75 32.24 -0.35
N CYS A 505 23.90 32.02 -1.36
CA CYS A 505 23.28 30.74 -1.72
C CYS A 505 24.13 29.92 -2.71
N GLY A 506 25.24 30.46 -3.22
CA GLY A 506 26.09 29.80 -4.20
C GLY A 506 25.67 29.98 -5.67
N VAL A 507 24.69 30.84 -5.97
CA VAL A 507 24.18 31.05 -7.32
C VAL A 507 24.91 32.21 -8.00
N CYS A 508 25.31 32.01 -9.26
CA CYS A 508 26.05 32.99 -10.05
C CYS A 508 25.08 33.80 -10.94
N ASP A 509 24.72 35.03 -10.54
CA ASP A 509 23.88 35.92 -11.34
C ASP A 509 24.38 37.39 -11.39
N SER A 510 23.67 38.26 -12.12
CA SER A 510 24.02 39.68 -12.32
C SER A 510 22.99 40.67 -11.77
N ASN A 511 22.03 40.23 -10.97
CA ASN A 511 20.90 41.05 -10.53
C ASN A 511 20.87 41.17 -9.00
N PRO A 512 21.28 42.32 -8.42
CA PRO A 512 21.42 42.50 -6.97
C PRO A 512 20.08 42.69 -6.20
N ASN A 513 18.96 42.17 -6.71
CA ASN A 513 17.63 42.29 -6.09
C ASN A 513 16.83 40.96 -6.07
N ASN A 514 17.48 39.82 -6.28
CA ASN A 514 16.92 38.46 -6.25
C ASN A 514 17.65 37.55 -5.22
N ASP A 515 18.54 38.11 -4.41
CA ASP A 515 19.83 37.45 -4.13
C ASP A 515 19.85 36.44 -2.99
N ASN A 516 18.71 36.12 -2.36
CA ASN A 516 18.68 35.12 -1.28
C ASN A 516 17.35 34.33 -1.18
N GLU A 517 16.34 34.64 -2.00
CA GLU A 517 15.01 34.00 -1.87
C GLU A 517 15.02 32.48 -2.10
N GLN A 518 16.06 31.96 -2.78
CA GLN A 518 16.16 30.54 -3.11
C GLN A 518 16.82 29.67 -2.02
N CYS A 519 17.41 30.26 -0.98
CA CYS A 519 18.04 29.50 0.12
C CYS A 519 17.73 30.04 1.52
N LEU A 520 16.62 30.77 1.67
CA LEU A 520 16.10 31.14 2.99
C LEU A 520 15.45 29.92 3.64
N ASP A 521 15.78 29.67 4.89
CA ASP A 521 15.02 28.81 5.78
C ASP A 521 13.63 29.43 6.05
N CYS A 522 12.69 28.69 6.66
CA CYS A 522 11.34 29.21 6.89
C CYS A 522 11.29 30.43 7.84
N ASN A 523 12.39 30.74 8.53
CA ASN A 523 12.54 31.84 9.48
C ASN A 523 13.22 33.07 8.82
N GLY A 524 13.55 32.97 7.53
CA GLY A 524 14.16 34.02 6.75
C GLY A 524 15.68 34.15 6.94
N ASN A 525 16.37 33.09 7.35
CA ASN A 525 17.84 33.03 7.41
C ASN A 525 18.42 32.32 6.19
N VAL A 526 19.47 32.89 5.63
CA VAL A 526 20.19 32.35 4.45
C VAL A 526 21.00 31.12 4.87
N ASN A 527 20.75 29.97 4.24
CA ASN A 527 21.32 28.65 4.60
C ASN A 527 21.04 28.20 6.05
N GLY A 528 19.89 28.59 6.61
CA GLY A 528 19.47 28.11 7.92
C GLY A 528 18.92 26.67 7.87
N ASP A 529 18.84 26.05 9.05
CA ASP A 529 18.40 24.66 9.27
C ASP A 529 16.96 24.56 9.79
N TYR A 530 16.20 25.66 9.77
CA TYR A 530 14.80 25.71 10.17
C TYR A 530 13.92 25.31 8.98
N GLU A 531 13.20 24.21 9.10
CA GLU A 531 12.29 23.71 8.08
C GLU A 531 10.84 24.00 8.49
N LEU A 532 9.99 24.29 7.51
CA LEU A 532 8.57 24.45 7.77
C LEU A 532 8.01 23.04 7.93
N ASP A 533 7.60 22.69 9.15
CA ASP A 533 6.92 21.41 9.36
C ASP A 533 5.55 21.40 8.67
N ASN A 534 4.94 20.23 8.59
CA ASN A 534 3.65 20.07 7.92
C ASN A 534 2.48 20.77 8.66
N CYS A 535 2.73 21.35 9.85
CA CYS A 535 1.81 22.18 10.62
C CYS A 535 2.03 23.69 10.46
N GLY A 536 2.97 24.09 9.60
CA GLY A 536 3.29 25.49 9.39
C GLY A 536 4.07 26.14 10.53
N VAL A 537 4.66 25.33 11.42
CA VAL A 537 5.61 25.80 12.44
C VAL A 537 7.01 25.72 11.85
N CYS A 538 7.76 26.79 12.06
CA CYS A 538 9.11 26.92 11.54
C CYS A 538 10.12 26.73 12.68
N ASP A 539 10.68 25.53 12.80
CA ASP A 539 11.77 25.24 13.73
C ASP A 539 12.75 24.15 13.22
N ASN A 540 13.69 23.71 14.07
CA ASN A 540 14.69 22.69 13.74
C ASN A 540 14.68 21.51 14.73
N ASP A 541 13.58 21.35 15.48
CA ASP A 541 13.43 20.34 16.52
C ASP A 541 12.44 19.26 16.08
N SER A 542 12.95 18.25 15.37
CA SER A 542 12.16 17.11 14.87
C SER A 542 11.48 16.25 15.95
N SER A 543 11.53 16.66 17.23
CA SER A 543 10.84 16.02 18.34
C SER A 543 9.51 16.69 18.71
N ASN A 544 9.22 17.87 18.16
CA ASN A 544 7.96 18.58 18.34
C ASN A 544 7.06 18.58 17.09
N ASP A 545 7.54 17.99 15.98
CA ASP A 545 6.80 17.81 14.74
C ASP A 545 5.41 17.25 15.05
N CYS A 546 4.38 17.95 14.59
CA CYS A 546 3.02 17.55 14.82
C CYS A 546 2.71 16.21 14.14
N GLN A 547 1.84 15.42 14.76
CA GLN A 547 1.42 14.14 14.20
C GLN A 547 0.20 14.31 13.29
N LEU A 548 0.07 13.41 12.34
CA LEU A 548 -1.14 13.27 11.55
C LEU A 548 -2.28 12.86 12.48
N ASP A 549 -3.36 13.61 12.47
CA ASP A 549 -4.62 13.16 13.05
C ASP A 549 -5.25 12.10 12.12
N CYS A 550 -6.31 11.42 12.56
CA CYS A 550 -6.89 10.33 11.78
C CYS A 550 -7.58 10.76 10.46
N ASN A 551 -7.73 12.07 10.21
CA ASN A 551 -8.30 12.63 8.98
C ASN A 551 -7.22 13.11 8.02
N ASN A 552 -5.98 12.66 8.23
CA ASN A 552 -4.80 13.07 7.49
C ASN A 552 -4.50 14.59 7.59
N GLU A 553 -4.96 15.26 8.65
CA GLU A 553 -4.62 16.66 8.93
C GLU A 553 -3.47 16.74 9.95
N TRP A 554 -2.39 17.39 9.55
CA TRP A 554 -1.22 17.60 10.41
C TRP A 554 -1.59 18.53 11.58
N GLY A 555 -1.44 18.04 12.82
CA GLY A 555 -1.76 18.79 14.04
C GLY A 555 -3.26 19.01 14.31
N GLY A 556 -4.12 18.26 13.60
CA GLY A 556 -5.56 18.32 13.76
C GLY A 556 -6.04 17.64 15.05
N GLY A 557 -7.30 17.93 15.41
CA GLY A 557 -7.92 17.46 16.65
C GLY A 557 -8.77 16.19 16.49
N ALA A 558 -8.76 15.55 15.31
CA ALA A 558 -9.56 14.35 15.06
C ALA A 558 -8.87 13.12 15.64
N SER A 559 -9.61 12.31 16.40
CA SER A 559 -9.09 11.08 16.99
C SER A 559 -9.99 9.91 16.64
N ILE A 560 -9.39 8.72 16.49
CA ILE A 560 -10.15 7.49 16.31
C ILE A 560 -11.01 7.29 17.55
N ASP A 561 -12.32 7.27 17.37
CA ASP A 561 -13.28 7.02 18.45
C ASP A 561 -13.42 5.50 18.72
N ASN A 562 -14.27 5.15 19.69
CA ASN A 562 -14.47 3.76 20.08
C ASN A 562 -15.12 2.90 18.98
N CYS A 563 -15.58 3.50 17.87
CA CYS A 563 -16.12 2.85 16.69
C CYS A 563 -15.09 2.70 15.55
N GLN A 564 -13.81 3.00 15.83
CA GLN A 564 -12.75 3.01 14.83
C GLN A 564 -12.97 4.06 13.71
N ILE A 565 -13.85 5.05 13.92
CA ILE A 565 -14.10 6.13 12.98
C ILE A 565 -13.31 7.35 13.42
N CYS A 566 -12.76 8.08 12.45
CA CYS A 566 -12.07 9.32 12.74
C CYS A 566 -13.10 10.43 13.05
N SER A 567 -13.20 10.82 14.32
CA SER A 567 -14.23 11.74 14.82
C SER A 567 -13.62 12.94 15.55
N GLY A 568 -14.29 14.09 15.50
CA GLY A 568 -13.78 15.36 16.05
C GLY A 568 -12.92 16.19 15.09
N GLY A 569 -12.54 17.40 15.49
CA GLY A 569 -11.79 18.34 14.64
C GLY A 569 -12.58 18.83 13.41
N SER A 570 -11.93 18.80 12.24
CA SER A 570 -12.44 19.30 10.95
C SER A 570 -13.39 18.32 10.23
N THR A 571 -13.54 17.09 10.73
CA THR A 571 -14.33 16.01 10.11
C THR A 571 -15.84 16.31 10.07
N GLY A 572 -16.33 17.14 11.00
CA GLY A 572 -17.76 17.38 11.19
C GLY A 572 -18.53 16.17 11.76
N LEU A 573 -17.82 15.09 12.11
CA LEU A 573 -18.37 13.87 12.68
C LEU A 573 -18.34 13.93 14.21
N ILE A 574 -19.47 13.58 14.82
CA ILE A 574 -19.67 13.55 16.28
C ILE A 574 -19.23 12.18 16.80
N LEU A 575 -18.67 12.13 18.01
CA LEU A 575 -18.25 10.87 18.65
C LEU A 575 -19.42 9.88 18.69
N CYS A 576 -19.17 8.62 18.33
CA CYS A 576 -20.19 7.59 18.42
C CYS A 576 -20.60 7.30 19.88
N GLU A 577 -21.89 7.15 20.13
CA GLU A 577 -22.44 6.83 21.44
C GLU A 577 -22.58 5.31 21.62
N GLN A 578 -22.57 4.87 22.88
CA GLN A 578 -22.76 3.47 23.24
C GLN A 578 -24.25 3.16 23.32
N ASP A 579 -24.70 2.14 22.62
CA ASP A 579 -26.10 1.70 22.60
C ASP A 579 -26.47 0.95 23.90
N CYS A 580 -27.74 0.55 24.07
CA CYS A 580 -28.17 -0.07 25.32
C CYS A 580 -27.62 -1.49 25.58
N ASN A 581 -26.98 -2.13 24.58
CA ASN A 581 -26.30 -3.42 24.72
C ASN A 581 -24.82 -3.25 25.09
N GLY A 582 -24.32 -2.02 25.06
CA GLY A 582 -22.92 -1.71 25.32
C GLY A 582 -22.06 -1.65 24.06
N ASP A 583 -22.67 -1.65 22.87
CA ASP A 583 -21.96 -1.60 21.60
C ASP A 583 -21.81 -0.15 21.14
N TRP A 584 -20.57 0.26 20.88
CA TRP A 584 -20.26 1.61 20.40
C TRP A 584 -20.71 1.75 18.94
N GLY A 585 -21.60 2.71 18.65
CA GLY A 585 -22.15 2.93 17.30
C GLY A 585 -23.28 1.98 16.90
N GLY A 586 -23.78 1.16 17.84
CA GLY A 586 -24.88 0.23 17.61
C GLY A 586 -26.24 0.92 17.44
N TYR A 587 -27.21 0.19 16.86
CA TYR A 587 -28.56 0.68 16.59
C TYR A 587 -29.58 0.27 17.67
N ALA A 588 -29.17 -0.34 18.78
CA ALA A 588 -30.10 -0.82 19.79
C ALA A 588 -30.53 0.30 20.74
N PHE A 589 -31.85 0.49 20.88
CA PHE A 589 -32.44 1.47 21.79
C PHE A 589 -33.38 0.77 22.77
N MET A 590 -33.48 1.28 24.00
CA MET A 590 -34.47 0.77 24.95
C MET A 590 -35.87 1.02 24.41
N ASP A 591 -36.66 -0.03 24.26
CA ASP A 591 -38.08 0.07 23.98
C ASP A 591 -38.87 0.53 25.22
N GLU A 592 -40.19 0.76 25.07
CA GLU A 592 -41.07 1.14 26.18
C GLU A 592 -41.24 0.03 27.25
N CYS A 593 -40.61 -1.14 27.07
CA CYS A 593 -40.64 -2.30 27.95
C CYS A 593 -39.28 -2.58 28.63
N ASP A 594 -38.34 -1.65 28.54
CA ASP A 594 -36.95 -1.76 29.05
C ASP A 594 -36.15 -2.93 28.43
N VAL A 595 -36.49 -3.34 27.20
CA VAL A 595 -35.74 -4.34 26.43
C VAL A 595 -34.89 -3.62 25.38
N CYS A 596 -33.62 -4.02 25.27
CA CYS A 596 -32.68 -3.46 24.32
C CYS A 596 -32.68 -4.26 23.02
N ASP A 597 -33.25 -3.72 21.95
CA ASP A 597 -33.22 -4.30 20.60
C ASP A 597 -33.25 -3.24 19.48
N SER A 598 -33.15 -3.69 18.22
CA SER A 598 -33.03 -2.84 17.03
C SER A 598 -34.37 -2.45 16.38
N ASP A 599 -35.51 -2.83 16.98
CA ASP A 599 -36.86 -2.60 16.41
C ASP A 599 -37.79 -1.93 17.43
N ASN A 600 -37.95 -0.61 17.32
CA ASN A 600 -38.84 0.16 18.20
C ASN A 600 -40.34 -0.13 18.03
N THR A 601 -40.69 -1.06 17.13
CA THR A 601 -42.07 -1.51 16.87
C THR A 601 -42.36 -2.94 17.33
N ASN A 602 -41.33 -3.66 17.77
CA ASN A 602 -41.40 -5.01 18.33
C ASN A 602 -41.89 -5.00 19.79
N ASN A 603 -43.15 -4.71 20.02
CA ASN A 603 -43.78 -4.85 21.34
C ASN A 603 -44.35 -6.28 21.57
N ASN A 604 -43.78 -7.30 20.92
CA ASN A 604 -44.35 -8.66 20.95
C ASN A 604 -44.09 -9.42 22.27
N GLN A 605 -43.28 -8.86 23.18
CA GLN A 605 -42.92 -9.48 24.46
C GLN A 605 -43.62 -8.89 25.69
N CYS A 606 -44.44 -7.83 25.54
CA CYS A 606 -45.03 -7.09 26.66
C CYS A 606 -46.57 -7.17 26.74
N PHE A 607 -47.12 -8.36 26.48
CA PHE A 607 -48.55 -8.62 26.62
C PHE A 607 -48.90 -9.00 28.06
N ASP A 608 -49.91 -8.35 28.63
CA ASP A 608 -50.51 -8.78 29.89
C ASP A 608 -51.33 -10.08 29.69
N CYS A 609 -51.84 -10.68 30.77
CA CYS A 609 -52.56 -11.96 30.63
C CYS A 609 -53.91 -11.87 29.87
N ASN A 610 -54.35 -10.68 29.47
CA ASN A 610 -55.48 -10.45 28.56
C ASN A 610 -55.07 -10.20 27.10
N PHE A 611 -53.77 -10.29 26.79
CA PHE A 611 -53.21 -9.97 25.48
C PHE A 611 -53.34 -8.50 25.09
N ASP A 612 -53.35 -7.59 26.08
CA ASP A 612 -53.22 -6.16 25.83
C ASP A 612 -51.73 -5.74 25.96
N PRO A 613 -51.15 -5.06 24.94
CA PRO A 613 -49.79 -4.54 25.03
C PRO A 613 -49.70 -3.45 26.12
N ASN A 614 -48.71 -3.55 27.01
CA ASN A 614 -48.55 -2.67 28.19
C ASN A 614 -49.74 -2.68 29.16
N GLY A 615 -50.53 -3.76 29.17
CA GLY A 615 -51.65 -3.93 30.08
C GLY A 615 -51.23 -4.26 31.52
N GLY A 616 -52.07 -3.91 32.49
CA GLY A 616 -51.80 -4.11 33.92
C GLY A 616 -52.37 -5.40 34.51
N ALA A 617 -52.81 -6.36 33.68
CA ALA A 617 -53.40 -7.60 34.16
C ALA A 617 -52.35 -8.68 34.49
N ILE A 618 -52.48 -9.25 35.69
CA ILE A 618 -51.59 -10.29 36.21
C ILE A 618 -52.38 -11.58 36.50
N ILE A 619 -51.72 -12.73 36.41
CA ILE A 619 -52.30 -14.03 36.75
C ILE A 619 -52.30 -14.20 38.27
N ASP A 620 -53.46 -14.53 38.86
CA ASP A 620 -53.58 -14.83 40.28
C ASP A 620 -53.17 -16.27 40.64
N ASN A 621 -53.07 -16.59 41.93
CA ASN A 621 -52.61 -17.91 42.42
C ASN A 621 -53.54 -19.10 42.08
N CYS A 622 -54.67 -18.85 41.40
CA CYS A 622 -55.61 -19.84 40.91
C CYS A 622 -55.62 -19.92 39.37
N ASN A 623 -54.64 -19.29 38.70
CA ASN A 623 -54.49 -19.20 37.25
C ASN A 623 -55.59 -18.40 36.53
N GLU A 624 -56.20 -17.39 37.17
CA GLU A 624 -57.11 -16.44 36.51
C GLU A 624 -56.44 -15.09 36.29
N CYS A 625 -56.68 -14.47 35.14
CA CYS A 625 -56.13 -13.15 34.78
C CYS A 625 -56.99 -12.02 35.38
N ILE A 626 -56.38 -11.14 36.19
CA ILE A 626 -57.07 -10.03 36.88
C ILE A 626 -56.30 -8.70 36.74
N LEU A 627 -56.99 -7.56 36.73
CA LEU A 627 -56.36 -6.23 36.68
C LEU A 627 -55.72 -5.86 38.03
N ALA A 628 -54.55 -5.20 38.00
CA ALA A 628 -53.88 -4.70 39.20
C ALA A 628 -54.82 -3.84 40.08
N GLY A 629 -55.25 -4.39 41.21
CA GLY A 629 -56.18 -3.76 42.16
C GLY A 629 -57.55 -4.41 42.29
N GLU A 630 -57.90 -5.42 41.46
CA GLU A 630 -59.10 -6.23 41.66
C GLU A 630 -58.92 -7.29 42.75
N VAL A 631 -60.00 -7.55 43.50
CA VAL A 631 -59.97 -8.53 44.61
C VAL A 631 -60.18 -9.93 44.04
N SER A 632 -59.10 -10.70 43.95
CA SER A 632 -59.14 -12.13 43.61
C SER A 632 -60.07 -12.91 44.56
N SER A 633 -60.83 -13.86 44.02
CA SER A 633 -61.64 -14.81 44.81
C SER A 633 -60.85 -16.05 45.25
N CYS A 634 -59.55 -16.11 44.93
CA CYS A 634 -58.62 -17.19 45.26
C CYS A 634 -58.12 -17.07 46.70
N ILE A 635 -58.40 -18.07 47.55
CA ILE A 635 -58.04 -18.05 48.98
C ILE A 635 -57.28 -19.33 49.32
N GLN A 636 -56.14 -19.21 50.01
CA GLN A 636 -55.36 -20.37 50.47
C GLN A 636 -55.91 -20.90 51.78
N GLY A 637 -56.21 -22.20 51.83
CA GLY A 637 -56.56 -22.89 53.07
C GLY A 637 -55.34 -23.08 53.99
N CYS A 638 -55.58 -23.35 55.27
CA CYS A 638 -54.52 -23.60 56.27
C CYS A 638 -53.72 -24.91 56.02
N ASP A 639 -54.08 -25.66 54.98
CA ASP A 639 -53.40 -26.86 54.48
C ASP A 639 -52.52 -26.58 53.24
N GLY A 640 -52.44 -25.31 52.80
CA GLY A 640 -51.55 -24.86 51.74
C GLY A 640 -52.13 -24.93 50.32
N TYR A 641 -53.38 -25.36 50.15
CA TYR A 641 -54.02 -25.46 48.83
C TYR A 641 -54.94 -24.26 48.53
N TRP A 642 -54.81 -23.70 47.32
CA TRP A 642 -55.63 -22.59 46.81
C TRP A 642 -56.91 -23.10 46.14
N ASN A 643 -58.08 -22.54 46.47
CA ASN A 643 -59.34 -22.92 45.80
C ASN A 643 -60.39 -21.79 45.78
N ASN A 644 -61.36 -21.91 44.87
CA ASN A 644 -62.41 -20.90 44.62
C ASN A 644 -63.72 -21.17 45.40
N ASN A 645 -63.72 -22.06 46.40
CA ASN A 645 -64.93 -22.50 47.10
C ASN A 645 -64.80 -22.31 48.62
N GLY A 646 -65.19 -21.13 49.11
CA GLY A 646 -65.10 -20.68 50.51
C GLY A 646 -65.73 -21.58 51.58
N LEU A 647 -65.04 -22.65 51.98
CA LEU A 647 -65.29 -23.41 53.20
C LEU A 647 -64.18 -23.11 54.22
N GLU A 648 -64.48 -22.21 55.17
CA GLU A 648 -63.55 -21.72 56.19
C GLU A 648 -63.04 -22.82 57.15
N MET A 649 -61.74 -23.08 57.14
CA MET A 649 -61.00 -23.65 58.28
C MET A 649 -60.30 -22.48 58.99
N LYS A 650 -60.56 -22.25 60.28
CA LYS A 650 -60.09 -21.04 61.00
C LYS A 650 -58.87 -21.30 61.87
N TYR A 651 -57.94 -20.35 61.83
CA TYR A 651 -56.85 -20.17 62.79
C TYR A 651 -57.39 -19.75 64.16
N ASP A 652 -56.64 -20.04 65.21
CA ASP A 652 -56.86 -19.46 66.54
C ASP A 652 -56.30 -18.01 66.60
N GLU A 653 -56.44 -17.30 67.72
CA GLU A 653 -55.96 -15.90 67.83
C GLU A 653 -54.42 -15.80 67.83
N CYS A 654 -53.70 -16.92 67.82
CA CYS A 654 -52.26 -17.02 67.67
C CYS A 654 -51.82 -17.45 66.28
N GLU A 655 -52.74 -17.39 65.30
CA GLU A 655 -52.49 -17.78 63.90
C GLU A 655 -52.06 -19.25 63.73
N VAL A 656 -52.37 -20.12 64.72
CA VAL A 656 -52.10 -21.55 64.63
C VAL A 656 -53.35 -22.26 64.13
N CYS A 657 -53.20 -23.03 63.05
CA CYS A 657 -54.29 -23.81 62.46
C CYS A 657 -54.82 -24.84 63.48
N MET A 658 -56.09 -24.71 63.88
CA MET A 658 -56.73 -25.48 64.96
C MET A 658 -56.08 -25.38 66.35
N GLY A 659 -55.38 -24.28 66.65
CA GLY A 659 -54.75 -24.05 67.94
C GLY A 659 -55.72 -23.68 69.09
N ASN A 660 -55.17 -23.51 70.29
CA ASN A 660 -55.92 -23.16 71.52
C ASN A 660 -55.37 -21.91 72.25
N ASN A 661 -54.80 -20.97 71.50
CA ASN A 661 -54.21 -19.69 71.93
C ASN A 661 -52.99 -19.79 72.87
N SER A 662 -52.42 -20.97 73.09
CA SER A 662 -51.32 -21.15 74.04
C SER A 662 -49.94 -20.72 73.51
N SER A 663 -49.78 -20.57 72.19
CA SER A 663 -48.50 -20.28 71.53
C SER A 663 -48.13 -18.80 71.52
N CYS A 664 -49.10 -17.88 71.62
CA CYS A 664 -48.87 -16.42 71.59
C CYS A 664 -49.27 -15.72 72.90
N THR A 665 -49.38 -16.48 74.00
CA THR A 665 -49.60 -15.89 75.32
C THR A 665 -48.29 -15.31 75.86
N ASP A 666 -48.30 -14.04 76.23
CA ASP A 666 -47.14 -13.30 76.72
C ASP A 666 -46.73 -13.73 78.14
N CYS A 667 -45.60 -13.24 78.67
CA CYS A 667 -45.12 -13.68 79.99
C CYS A 667 -45.98 -13.20 81.18
N SER A 668 -46.93 -12.29 80.94
CA SER A 668 -47.93 -11.85 81.92
C SER A 668 -49.26 -12.58 81.81
N GLY A 669 -49.41 -13.48 80.82
CA GLY A 669 -50.59 -14.34 80.65
C GLY A 669 -51.64 -13.78 79.69
N ASP A 670 -51.32 -12.75 78.90
CA ASP A 670 -52.22 -12.14 77.91
C ASP A 670 -51.95 -12.70 76.51
N VAL A 671 -52.99 -13.17 75.80
CA VAL A 671 -52.90 -13.65 74.41
C VAL A 671 -52.62 -12.47 73.48
N ASN A 672 -51.53 -12.53 72.71
CA ASN A 672 -50.92 -11.42 71.94
C ASN A 672 -50.51 -10.22 72.80
N GLY A 673 -50.24 -10.43 74.09
CA GLY A 673 -49.71 -9.39 74.95
C GLY A 673 -48.25 -9.05 74.61
N ALA A 674 -47.85 -7.81 74.94
CA ALA A 674 -46.51 -7.29 74.62
C ALA A 674 -45.48 -7.49 75.76
N ALA A 675 -45.85 -8.16 76.85
CA ALA A 675 -44.92 -8.41 77.96
C ALA A 675 -44.01 -9.59 77.62
N GLN A 676 -42.70 -9.37 77.59
CA GLN A 676 -41.70 -10.39 77.29
C GLN A 676 -40.69 -10.49 78.43
N ILE A 677 -40.04 -11.66 78.56
CA ILE A 677 -38.92 -11.81 79.48
C ILE A 677 -37.74 -11.05 78.87
N ASP A 678 -37.29 -9.99 79.54
CA ASP A 678 -36.16 -9.19 79.10
C ASP A 678 -34.82 -9.92 79.32
N ALA A 679 -33.73 -9.34 78.80
CA ALA A 679 -32.38 -9.90 78.89
C ALA A 679 -31.84 -10.02 80.33
N CYS A 680 -32.57 -9.50 81.32
CA CYS A 680 -32.32 -9.59 82.75
C CYS A 680 -33.21 -10.63 83.45
N GLU A 681 -33.82 -11.55 82.68
CA GLU A 681 -34.72 -12.63 83.11
C GLU A 681 -36.00 -12.15 83.83
N THR A 682 -36.44 -10.91 83.59
CA THR A 682 -37.64 -10.32 84.20
C THR A 682 -38.72 -10.07 83.15
N CYS A 683 -39.98 -10.39 83.46
CA CYS A 683 -41.10 -10.09 82.56
C CYS A 683 -41.37 -8.57 82.57
N ALA A 684 -41.02 -7.87 81.48
CA ALA A 684 -41.06 -6.42 81.34
C ALA A 684 -41.72 -5.99 80.02
N GLY A 685 -42.24 -4.75 79.96
CA GLY A 685 -42.99 -4.24 78.81
C GLY A 685 -44.48 -4.56 78.81
N GLY A 686 -45.24 -3.88 77.94
CA GLY A 686 -46.70 -3.99 77.88
C GLY A 686 -47.40 -3.55 79.17
N ASN A 687 -48.33 -4.36 79.65
CA ASN A 687 -49.16 -4.09 80.83
C ASN A 687 -48.46 -4.43 82.17
N SER A 688 -47.23 -4.96 82.11
CA SER A 688 -46.51 -5.51 83.26
C SER A 688 -46.09 -4.46 84.30
N GLY A 689 -46.01 -3.17 83.90
CA GLY A 689 -45.62 -2.07 84.77
C GLY A 689 -44.14 -2.08 85.19
N VAL A 690 -43.30 -2.84 84.48
CA VAL A 690 -41.85 -2.96 84.69
C VAL A 690 -41.14 -2.47 83.42
N ASP A 691 -40.26 -1.48 83.55
CA ASP A 691 -39.45 -0.97 82.44
C ASP A 691 -38.27 -1.93 82.14
N PRO A 692 -37.98 -2.27 80.87
CA PRO A 692 -36.88 -3.17 80.49
C PRO A 692 -35.50 -2.63 80.89
N CYS A 693 -34.54 -3.52 81.17
CA CYS A 693 -33.16 -3.11 81.48
C CYS A 693 -32.42 -2.52 80.26
N PRO A 694 -31.58 -1.47 80.42
CA PRO A 694 -30.91 -0.81 79.29
C PRO A 694 -29.82 -1.69 78.67
N ILE A 695 -29.80 -1.73 77.34
CA ILE A 695 -28.88 -2.50 76.49
C ILE A 695 -28.11 -1.50 75.61
N ASP A 696 -26.81 -1.72 75.38
CA ASP A 696 -26.01 -0.89 74.47
C ASP A 696 -26.17 -1.33 73.01
N CYS A 697 -25.59 -0.62 72.03
CA CYS A 697 -25.86 -0.91 70.61
C CYS A 697 -25.23 -2.23 70.09
N LEU A 698 -24.45 -2.96 70.91
CA LEU A 698 -23.96 -4.32 70.61
C LEU A 698 -24.83 -5.42 71.25
N ASP A 699 -26.05 -5.06 71.64
CA ASP A 699 -26.99 -5.92 72.35
C ASP A 699 -26.47 -6.45 73.70
N VAL A 700 -25.55 -5.72 74.38
CA VAL A 700 -25.02 -6.10 75.69
C VAL A 700 -25.79 -5.41 76.82
N PRO A 701 -26.41 -6.16 77.77
CA PRO A 701 -27.12 -5.57 78.90
C PRO A 701 -26.20 -4.74 79.82
N ASN A 702 -26.49 -3.46 80.00
CA ASN A 702 -25.66 -2.44 80.68
C ASN A 702 -24.26 -2.21 80.06
N GLY A 703 -24.11 -2.43 78.76
CA GLY A 703 -22.86 -2.14 78.06
C GLY A 703 -22.59 -0.63 77.85
N ILE A 704 -21.46 -0.30 77.22
CA ILE A 704 -20.97 1.07 77.03
C ILE A 704 -20.73 1.44 75.56
N ALA A 705 -21.04 0.56 74.61
CA ALA A 705 -20.90 0.83 73.18
C ALA A 705 -21.99 1.83 72.72
N ILE A 706 -21.60 2.80 71.89
CA ILE A 706 -22.50 3.84 71.38
C ILE A 706 -22.33 3.86 69.86
N GLU A 707 -23.45 3.99 69.14
CA GLU A 707 -23.49 4.10 67.69
C GLU A 707 -22.86 5.44 67.28
N ASP A 708 -21.85 5.39 66.40
CA ASP A 708 -21.22 6.58 65.85
C ASP A 708 -22.14 7.28 64.80
N HIS A 709 -21.69 8.41 64.26
CA HIS A 709 -22.50 9.19 63.29
C HIS A 709 -22.65 8.47 61.93
N CYS A 710 -22.00 7.34 61.72
CA CYS A 710 -22.05 6.51 60.51
C CYS A 710 -22.73 5.15 60.75
N GLY A 711 -23.43 4.99 61.89
CA GLY A 711 -24.20 3.79 62.20
C GLY A 711 -23.36 2.59 62.65
N THR A 712 -22.05 2.76 62.90
CA THR A 712 -21.20 1.69 63.41
C THR A 712 -21.19 1.72 64.94
N CYS A 713 -21.54 0.60 65.55
CA CYS A 713 -21.57 0.47 67.00
C CYS A 713 -20.24 -0.11 67.51
N ASP A 714 -19.42 0.72 68.16
CA ASP A 714 -18.22 0.25 68.86
C ASP A 714 -17.87 1.07 70.12
N SER A 715 -16.64 0.95 70.61
CA SER A 715 -16.13 1.64 71.80
C SER A 715 -14.80 2.38 71.56
N ASP A 716 -14.38 2.53 70.30
CA ASP A 716 -13.10 3.11 69.88
C ASP A 716 -13.29 4.49 69.19
N PRO A 717 -13.03 5.61 69.87
CA PRO A 717 -13.25 6.97 69.35
C PRO A 717 -12.19 7.43 68.32
N LEU A 718 -11.45 6.50 67.69
CA LEU A 718 -10.38 6.78 66.73
C LEU A 718 -10.68 6.27 65.31
N ASN A 719 -11.79 5.56 65.10
CA ASN A 719 -12.21 4.99 63.82
C ASN A 719 -13.38 5.74 63.16
N ASP A 720 -13.73 6.92 63.67
CA ASP A 720 -14.85 7.70 63.16
C ASP A 720 -14.60 8.11 61.68
N CYS A 721 -15.63 7.88 60.85
CA CYS A 721 -15.71 8.28 59.45
C CYS A 721 -15.45 9.79 59.23
N ILE A 722 -15.03 10.14 58.01
CA ILE A 722 -14.71 11.53 57.59
C ILE A 722 -15.95 12.21 56.97
N LEU A 723 -16.03 13.52 57.17
CA LEU A 723 -17.08 14.39 56.62
C LEU A 723 -16.82 14.63 55.13
N ASP A 724 -17.80 14.38 54.26
CA ASP A 724 -17.72 14.74 52.86
C ASP A 724 -17.89 16.26 52.65
N CYS A 725 -17.77 16.76 51.41
CA CYS A 725 -17.86 18.21 51.17
C CYS A 725 -19.26 18.81 51.38
N SER A 726 -20.31 17.97 51.44
CA SER A 726 -21.69 18.39 51.65
C SER A 726 -22.03 18.51 53.14
N GLY A 727 -21.12 18.05 54.00
CA GLY A 727 -21.31 18.04 55.44
C GLY A 727 -21.97 16.76 55.96
N ASP A 728 -22.00 15.71 55.15
CA ASP A 728 -22.54 14.41 55.52
C ASP A 728 -21.40 13.46 55.95
N TRP A 729 -21.54 12.84 57.12
CA TRP A 729 -20.54 11.93 57.67
C TRP A 729 -20.59 10.59 56.91
N GLY A 730 -19.46 10.21 56.28
CA GLY A 730 -19.38 9.00 55.45
C GLY A 730 -20.09 9.11 54.08
N GLY A 731 -20.45 10.32 53.66
CA GLY A 731 -21.05 10.57 52.34
C GLY A 731 -20.04 10.52 51.20
N SER A 732 -20.55 10.55 49.96
CA SER A 732 -19.78 10.40 48.72
C SER A 732 -19.66 11.67 47.89
N ALA A 733 -19.99 12.85 48.45
CA ALA A 733 -19.91 14.12 47.71
C ALA A 733 -18.46 14.63 47.63
N GLU A 734 -18.05 15.07 46.44
CA GLU A 734 -16.67 15.50 46.13
C GLU A 734 -16.60 16.96 45.64
N ILE A 735 -15.44 17.61 45.78
CA ILE A 735 -15.23 19.00 45.32
C ILE A 735 -14.76 18.96 43.88
N ASP A 736 -15.44 19.68 42.99
CA ASP A 736 -15.02 19.88 41.59
C ASP A 736 -13.78 20.80 41.56
N GLU A 737 -12.72 20.33 40.89
CA GLU A 737 -11.43 21.02 40.83
C GLU A 737 -11.44 22.23 39.86
N ASN A 738 -12.35 22.24 38.88
CA ASN A 738 -12.48 23.29 37.86
C ASN A 738 -13.43 24.40 38.31
N CYS A 739 -14.45 24.07 39.10
CA CYS A 739 -15.26 25.03 39.84
C CYS A 739 -15.47 24.52 41.27
N PRO A 740 -15.10 25.27 42.33
CA PRO A 740 -15.11 24.79 43.71
C PRO A 740 -16.53 24.68 44.30
N ILE A 741 -17.37 23.86 43.68
CA ILE A 741 -18.68 23.42 44.15
C ILE A 741 -18.56 21.97 44.63
N CYS A 742 -19.43 21.58 45.55
CA CYS A 742 -19.52 20.21 46.05
C CYS A 742 -20.63 19.50 45.27
N PHE A 743 -20.29 18.41 44.55
CA PHE A 743 -21.19 17.70 43.64
C PHE A 743 -21.26 16.20 43.98
N GLY A 744 -22.30 15.53 43.51
CA GLY A 744 -22.58 14.13 43.86
C GLY A 744 -23.13 13.93 45.28
N GLY A 745 -23.38 12.68 45.65
CA GLY A 745 -23.97 12.31 46.96
C GLY A 745 -25.39 12.86 47.15
N THR A 746 -25.66 13.49 48.31
CA THR A 746 -26.98 14.04 48.68
C THR A 746 -27.22 15.46 48.17
N THR A 747 -26.22 16.10 47.55
CA THR A 747 -26.31 17.48 47.07
C THR A 747 -27.26 17.62 45.88
N GLY A 748 -27.40 16.56 45.07
CA GLY A 748 -28.17 16.58 43.82
C GLY A 748 -27.60 17.54 42.77
N LEU A 749 -26.34 17.96 42.94
CA LEU A 749 -25.61 18.82 42.02
C LEU A 749 -24.72 17.94 41.14
N GLU A 750 -24.74 18.21 39.84
CA GLU A 750 -23.82 17.66 38.84
C GLU A 750 -22.55 18.54 38.77
N PRO A 751 -21.41 18.00 38.30
CA PRO A 751 -20.19 18.79 38.12
C PRO A 751 -20.41 19.92 37.10
N CYS A 752 -19.64 21.00 37.22
CA CYS A 752 -19.84 22.16 36.34
C CYS A 752 -19.45 21.81 34.90
N ILE A 753 -20.20 22.35 33.95
CA ILE A 753 -19.93 22.23 32.51
C ILE A 753 -19.47 23.57 31.94
N GLU A 754 -18.71 23.52 30.87
CA GLU A 754 -18.20 24.68 30.14
C GLU A 754 -19.31 25.26 29.24
N ASP A 755 -19.55 26.58 29.32
CA ASP A 755 -20.52 27.24 28.42
C ASP A 755 -19.94 27.46 27.01
N CYS A 756 -20.77 27.85 26.03
CA CYS A 756 -20.33 27.99 24.63
C CYS A 756 -19.25 29.07 24.39
N ASN A 757 -18.84 29.81 25.43
CA ASN A 757 -17.71 30.75 25.41
C ASN A 757 -16.45 30.24 26.14
N GLY A 758 -16.43 28.97 26.57
CA GLY A 758 -15.27 28.39 27.25
C GLY A 758 -15.19 28.78 28.73
N VAL A 759 -16.32 29.10 29.38
CA VAL A 759 -16.35 29.46 30.80
C VAL A 759 -17.08 28.40 31.62
N TRP A 760 -16.37 27.72 32.50
CA TRP A 760 -16.91 26.72 33.43
C TRP A 760 -17.94 27.33 34.39
N GLY A 761 -19.19 26.85 34.29
CA GLY A 761 -20.34 27.38 35.05
C GLY A 761 -20.89 28.72 34.54
N GLY A 762 -20.60 29.08 33.29
CA GLY A 762 -21.15 30.26 32.62
C GLY A 762 -22.63 30.12 32.23
N ASN A 763 -23.18 31.14 31.58
CA ASN A 763 -24.63 31.27 31.31
C ASN A 763 -24.96 31.63 29.86
N PHE A 764 -24.03 31.39 28.94
CA PHE A 764 -24.25 31.55 27.50
C PHE A 764 -24.67 30.21 26.91
N GLU A 765 -25.74 30.20 26.13
CA GLU A 765 -26.27 29.02 25.46
C GLU A 765 -26.39 29.33 23.95
N GLU A 766 -26.25 28.33 23.11
CA GLU A 766 -26.50 28.49 21.68
C GLU A 766 -28.00 28.67 21.43
N ASP A 767 -28.37 29.72 20.70
CA ASP A 767 -29.74 29.86 20.21
C ASP A 767 -30.06 28.83 19.10
N LEU A 768 -31.31 28.76 18.68
CA LEU A 768 -31.78 27.87 17.60
C LEU A 768 -31.07 28.08 16.25
N CYS A 769 -30.30 29.16 16.11
CA CYS A 769 -29.55 29.54 14.92
C CYS A 769 -28.01 29.38 15.12
N GLY A 770 -27.57 28.77 16.23
CA GLY A 770 -26.17 28.41 16.49
C GLY A 770 -25.28 29.58 16.92
N ILE A 771 -25.86 30.69 17.43
CA ILE A 771 -25.10 31.84 17.92
C ILE A 771 -25.04 31.78 19.45
N CYS A 772 -23.84 31.80 20.01
CA CYS A 772 -23.59 31.82 21.44
C CYS A 772 -23.85 33.23 22.04
N ASP A 773 -24.99 33.43 22.70
CA ASP A 773 -25.29 34.66 23.44
C ASP A 773 -25.97 34.39 24.81
N ALA A 774 -26.29 35.46 25.55
CA ALA A 774 -26.81 35.37 26.92
C ALA A 774 -28.32 35.66 27.05
N ASP A 775 -29.04 35.85 25.94
CA ASP A 775 -30.43 36.30 25.92
C ASP A 775 -31.30 35.42 25.00
N VAL A 776 -31.73 34.28 25.55
CA VAL A 776 -32.55 33.22 24.92
C VAL A 776 -33.90 33.67 24.31
N GLU A 777 -34.28 34.96 24.41
CA GLU A 777 -35.52 35.51 23.84
C GLU A 777 -35.30 36.36 22.57
N ASN A 778 -34.06 36.64 22.15
CA ASN A 778 -33.78 37.51 21.00
C ASN A 778 -33.59 36.73 19.68
N ASN A 779 -34.69 36.25 19.09
CA ASN A 779 -34.67 35.49 17.83
C ASN A 779 -34.68 36.38 16.55
N ASP A 780 -34.37 37.67 16.67
CA ASP A 780 -34.54 38.70 15.61
C ASP A 780 -33.59 38.52 14.41
N GLN A 781 -32.81 37.44 14.35
CA GLN A 781 -31.83 37.15 13.29
C GLN A 781 -32.14 35.91 12.46
N CYS A 782 -33.14 35.11 12.84
CA CYS A 782 -33.50 33.91 12.08
C CYS A 782 -34.43 34.31 10.92
N VAL A 783 -33.82 34.47 9.75
CA VAL A 783 -34.50 34.62 8.47
C VAL A 783 -34.75 33.24 7.87
N ASP A 784 -35.98 33.02 7.39
CA ASP A 784 -36.30 31.85 6.56
C ASP A 784 -35.46 31.88 5.27
N CYS A 785 -35.43 30.81 4.49
CA CYS A 785 -34.50 30.76 3.36
C CYS A 785 -34.84 31.77 2.23
N ASN A 786 -36.01 32.42 2.28
CA ASN A 786 -36.39 33.56 1.44
C ASN A 786 -35.95 34.93 2.02
N GLY A 787 -35.30 34.95 3.19
CA GLY A 787 -34.85 36.16 3.86
C GLY A 787 -35.94 36.85 4.69
N THR A 788 -37.00 36.14 5.08
CA THR A 788 -38.12 36.69 5.87
C THR A 788 -37.98 36.31 7.34
N VAL A 789 -37.96 37.31 8.23
CA VAL A 789 -37.92 37.10 9.69
C VAL A 789 -39.24 36.45 10.13
N ASP A 790 -39.16 35.33 10.86
CA ASP A 790 -40.29 34.46 11.26
C ASP A 790 -41.10 33.86 10.09
N GLY A 791 -40.49 33.71 8.92
CA GLY A 791 -41.12 33.07 7.78
C GLY A 791 -41.18 31.53 7.90
N LEU A 792 -42.13 30.90 7.19
CA LEU A 792 -42.36 29.45 7.23
C LEU A 792 -41.68 28.70 6.06
N ALA A 793 -40.88 29.40 5.25
CA ALA A 793 -40.22 28.81 4.10
C ALA A 793 -38.96 28.05 4.51
N TYR A 794 -38.94 26.74 4.32
CA TYR A 794 -37.77 25.90 4.60
C TYR A 794 -37.10 25.49 3.30
N LEU A 795 -35.81 25.19 3.39
CA LEU A 795 -35.03 24.70 2.27
C LEU A 795 -35.47 23.25 1.99
N GLY A 796 -36.14 23.02 0.87
CA GLY A 796 -36.46 21.65 0.43
C GLY A 796 -35.21 20.91 -0.03
N ASN A 797 -35.29 19.58 -0.14
CA ASN A 797 -34.15 18.71 -0.48
C ASN A 797 -33.35 19.17 -1.71
N CYS A 798 -33.98 19.85 -2.67
CA CYS A 798 -33.32 20.35 -3.89
C CYS A 798 -32.70 21.76 -3.76
N GLY A 799 -32.51 22.30 -2.55
CA GLY A 799 -31.93 23.64 -2.33
C GLY A 799 -32.85 24.82 -2.65
N ASN A 800 -34.15 24.60 -2.87
CA ASN A 800 -35.15 25.65 -3.12
C ASN A 800 -36.02 25.92 -1.90
N CYS A 801 -36.39 27.18 -1.68
CA CYS A 801 -37.30 27.59 -0.60
C CYS A 801 -38.76 27.29 -0.92
N VAL A 802 -39.40 26.49 -0.07
CA VAL A 802 -40.80 26.04 -0.24
C VAL A 802 -41.65 26.37 0.97
N GLU A 803 -42.90 26.81 0.74
CA GLU A 803 -43.84 27.27 1.78
C GLU A 803 -44.96 26.24 2.09
N ASP A 804 -45.11 25.17 1.30
CA ASP A 804 -46.21 24.19 1.44
C ASP A 804 -45.74 22.78 1.02
N ALA A 805 -45.83 21.81 1.93
CA ALA A 805 -45.40 20.42 1.74
C ALA A 805 -46.17 19.67 0.62
N SER A 806 -47.23 20.26 0.08
CA SER A 806 -47.98 19.71 -1.05
C SER A 806 -47.35 19.94 -2.43
N ASP A 807 -46.29 20.76 -2.53
CA ASP A 807 -45.53 21.03 -3.76
C ASP A 807 -44.30 20.10 -3.95
N LEU A 808 -44.18 19.04 -3.13
CA LEU A 808 -43.13 18.00 -3.17
C LEU A 808 -43.08 17.16 -4.48
N SER A 809 -43.70 17.59 -5.57
CA SER A 809 -43.81 16.81 -6.82
C SER A 809 -42.79 17.17 -7.90
N TYR A 810 -41.67 17.80 -7.54
CA TYR A 810 -40.53 17.95 -8.45
C TYR A 810 -39.40 17.02 -8.00
N GLU A 811 -39.30 15.87 -8.69
CA GLU A 811 -38.18 14.94 -8.58
C GLU A 811 -36.88 15.69 -8.90
N CYS A 812 -36.04 15.93 -7.90
CA CYS A 812 -34.61 16.10 -8.12
C CYS A 812 -33.92 14.84 -7.61
N GLU A 813 -33.11 14.25 -8.47
CA GLU A 813 -32.21 13.17 -8.10
C GLU A 813 -31.00 13.75 -7.35
N PRO A 814 -30.43 13.00 -6.39
CA PRO A 814 -29.17 13.39 -5.76
C PRO A 814 -28.06 13.48 -6.82
N ASP A 815 -27.14 14.41 -6.64
CA ASP A 815 -25.91 14.41 -7.42
C ASP A 815 -24.95 13.30 -6.93
N CYS A 816 -23.78 13.22 -7.55
CA CYS A 816 -22.87 12.09 -7.42
C CYS A 816 -22.15 11.97 -6.08
N ASP A 817 -22.32 12.96 -5.21
CA ASP A 817 -21.84 12.95 -3.82
C ASP A 817 -23.01 12.74 -2.83
N GLY A 818 -24.21 12.36 -3.33
CA GLY A 818 -25.41 12.16 -2.52
C GLY A 818 -26.12 13.45 -2.12
N ILE A 819 -25.77 14.60 -2.71
CA ILE A 819 -26.34 15.91 -2.35
C ILE A 819 -27.52 16.22 -3.27
N TYR A 820 -28.71 16.37 -2.69
CA TYR A 820 -29.90 16.76 -3.44
C TYR A 820 -29.83 18.24 -3.88
N GLY A 821 -29.96 18.51 -5.18
CA GLY A 821 -30.08 19.87 -5.72
C GLY A 821 -28.78 20.66 -6.00
N GLY A 822 -27.61 20.01 -6.02
CA GLY A 822 -26.31 20.64 -6.31
C GLY A 822 -26.07 21.05 -7.78
N ASN A 823 -24.94 21.73 -8.04
CA ASN A 823 -24.47 22.07 -9.39
C ASN A 823 -23.65 20.90 -9.96
N HIS A 824 -24.28 20.07 -10.80
CA HIS A 824 -23.71 18.91 -11.52
C HIS A 824 -22.21 19.03 -11.90
N PRO A 825 -21.32 18.27 -11.23
CA PRO A 825 -20.04 17.79 -11.75
C PRO A 825 -20.25 16.48 -12.55
N PRO A 826 -19.22 15.93 -13.23
CA PRO A 826 -19.39 15.16 -14.46
C PRO A 826 -20.09 13.82 -14.22
N THR A 827 -21.28 13.67 -14.79
CA THR A 827 -21.94 12.38 -14.92
C THR A 827 -21.33 11.58 -16.07
N PHE A 828 -21.10 10.29 -15.84
CA PHE A 828 -20.59 9.37 -16.86
C PHE A 828 -21.75 8.71 -17.59
N THR A 829 -21.59 8.49 -18.90
CA THR A 829 -22.55 7.67 -19.68
C THR A 829 -21.99 6.25 -19.74
N CYS A 830 -22.65 5.28 -19.12
CA CYS A 830 -22.30 3.87 -19.23
C CYS A 830 -22.43 3.41 -20.70
N GLN A 831 -21.77 2.32 -21.08
CA GLN A 831 -21.74 1.87 -22.49
C GLN A 831 -23.12 1.55 -23.09
N ASN A 832 -24.12 1.28 -22.24
CA ASN A 832 -25.51 1.03 -22.61
C ASN A 832 -26.33 2.33 -22.84
N GLY A 833 -25.80 3.49 -22.49
CA GLY A 833 -26.44 4.80 -22.65
C GLY A 833 -27.05 5.39 -21.36
N ASP A 834 -26.94 4.71 -20.23
CA ASP A 834 -27.44 5.19 -18.93
C ASP A 834 -26.43 6.13 -18.25
N ILE A 835 -26.92 7.01 -17.36
CA ILE A 835 -26.12 8.06 -16.74
C ILE A 835 -25.85 7.69 -15.27
N ALA A 836 -24.59 7.60 -14.87
CA ALA A 836 -24.16 7.19 -13.54
C ALA A 836 -23.19 8.18 -12.89
N CYS A 837 -23.06 8.07 -11.58
CA CYS A 837 -22.35 9.02 -10.72
C CYS A 837 -20.90 8.65 -10.38
N GLY A 838 -20.44 7.52 -10.89
CA GLY A 838 -19.08 7.02 -10.78
C GLY A 838 -18.92 5.79 -11.69
N PHE A 839 -17.69 5.31 -11.86
CA PHE A 839 -17.44 4.14 -12.71
C PHE A 839 -17.92 2.84 -12.03
N ASP A 840 -17.83 2.77 -10.70
CA ASP A 840 -18.26 1.62 -9.89
C ASP A 840 -19.79 1.42 -9.96
N ALA A 841 -20.55 2.51 -10.10
CA ALA A 841 -21.99 2.43 -10.33
C ALA A 841 -22.37 1.90 -11.73
N CYS A 842 -21.44 1.90 -12.71
CA CYS A 842 -21.66 1.19 -13.98
C CYS A 842 -21.31 -0.31 -13.88
N PHE A 843 -20.52 -0.73 -12.87
CA PHE A 843 -20.11 -2.13 -12.66
C PHE A 843 -21.28 -3.01 -12.18
N ASP A 844 -22.12 -2.49 -11.27
CA ASP A 844 -23.30 -3.21 -10.77
C ASP A 844 -24.39 -3.46 -11.83
N LEU A 845 -24.28 -2.81 -13.00
CA LEU A 845 -25.26 -2.88 -14.08
C LEU A 845 -24.86 -3.80 -15.24
N GLY A 846 -23.70 -4.47 -15.19
CA GLY A 846 -23.19 -5.26 -16.32
C GLY A 846 -22.27 -6.40 -15.93
N ASN A 847 -22.86 -7.57 -15.61
CA ASN A 847 -22.18 -8.87 -15.70
C ASN A 847 -21.70 -9.12 -17.15
N ASP A 848 -20.41 -8.96 -17.43
CA ASP A 848 -19.57 -9.80 -18.32
C ASP A 848 -18.14 -9.19 -18.45
N ASP A 849 -17.13 -10.06 -18.27
CA ASP A 849 -15.67 -9.93 -18.42
C ASP A 849 -15.09 -8.68 -19.13
N PHE A 850 -14.21 -7.93 -18.44
CA PHE A 850 -13.18 -7.14 -19.12
C PHE A 850 -11.83 -7.10 -18.37
N LEU A 851 -10.80 -7.59 -19.05
CA LEU A 851 -9.39 -7.56 -18.63
C LEU A 851 -8.86 -6.12 -18.54
N LEU A 852 -8.35 -5.72 -17.37
CA LEU A 852 -7.58 -4.49 -17.20
C LEU A 852 -6.19 -4.62 -17.86
N PRO A 853 -5.64 -3.53 -18.45
CA PRO A 853 -4.34 -3.59 -19.10
C PRO A 853 -3.21 -3.79 -18.09
N GLN A 854 -2.32 -4.73 -18.41
CA GLN A 854 -1.12 -5.06 -17.63
C GLN A 854 0.13 -4.30 -18.09
N ARG A 855 0.00 -3.44 -19.11
CA ARG A 855 1.13 -2.77 -19.75
C ARG A 855 0.90 -1.26 -19.86
N PHE A 856 2.01 -0.54 -19.96
CA PHE A 856 2.05 0.90 -20.25
C PHE A 856 2.60 1.09 -21.67
N ASP A 857 1.73 1.07 -22.69
CA ASP A 857 2.16 1.06 -24.09
C ASP A 857 1.22 1.85 -25.03
N ILE A 858 1.70 2.18 -26.23
CA ILE A 858 0.89 2.73 -27.34
C ILE A 858 0.50 1.58 -28.26
N ASN A 859 -0.70 1.06 -28.03
CA ASN A 859 -1.27 -0.09 -28.74
C ASN A 859 -1.38 0.14 -30.25
N ARG A 860 -1.91 1.29 -30.66
CA ARG A 860 -2.23 1.52 -32.08
C ARG A 860 -2.24 3.00 -32.44
N ILE A 861 -1.73 3.29 -33.63
CA ILE A 861 -1.95 4.56 -34.31
C ILE A 861 -2.65 4.25 -35.62
N TYR A 862 -3.93 4.62 -35.75
CA TYR A 862 -4.70 4.30 -36.95
C TYR A 862 -5.59 5.46 -37.42
N PRO A 863 -5.71 5.67 -38.73
CA PRO A 863 -4.82 5.13 -39.77
C PRO A 863 -3.37 5.62 -39.56
N ASN A 864 -2.37 4.92 -40.09
CA ASN A 864 -0.98 5.39 -40.17
C ASN A 864 -0.32 4.77 -41.41
N PRO A 865 -0.09 5.53 -42.51
CA PRO A 865 -0.20 6.98 -42.61
C PRO A 865 -1.64 7.53 -42.52
N PHE A 866 -1.80 8.76 -42.06
CA PHE A 866 -3.10 9.39 -41.80
C PHE A 866 -3.30 10.72 -42.52
N ASN A 867 -4.57 11.12 -42.74
CA ASN A 867 -4.93 12.39 -43.39
C ASN A 867 -6.31 12.92 -42.91
N PRO A 868 -6.39 14.06 -42.20
CA PRO A 868 -5.37 14.64 -41.33
C PRO A 868 -5.53 14.18 -39.88
N GLN A 869 -6.38 13.18 -39.59
CA GLN A 869 -6.62 12.68 -38.23
C GLN A 869 -6.13 11.24 -38.07
N ALA A 870 -5.45 10.96 -36.95
CA ALA A 870 -5.10 9.63 -36.48
C ALA A 870 -5.62 9.46 -35.06
N THR A 871 -6.15 8.28 -34.77
CA THR A 871 -6.48 7.82 -33.43
C THR A 871 -5.27 7.11 -32.84
N ILE A 872 -4.90 7.48 -31.62
CA ILE A 872 -3.79 6.92 -30.85
C ILE A 872 -4.41 6.19 -29.66
N ASP A 873 -4.39 4.87 -29.71
CA ASP A 873 -4.80 4.01 -28.61
C ASP A 873 -3.58 3.69 -27.76
N PHE A 874 -3.70 3.84 -26.45
CA PHE A 874 -2.64 3.56 -25.48
C PHE A 874 -3.26 2.99 -24.20
N GLU A 875 -2.45 2.28 -23.45
CA GLU A 875 -2.85 1.61 -22.21
C GLU A 875 -1.98 2.09 -21.05
N VAL A 876 -2.59 2.11 -19.87
CA VAL A 876 -1.97 2.52 -18.62
C VAL A 876 -2.21 1.39 -17.63
N SER A 877 -1.13 0.77 -17.14
CA SER A 877 -1.19 -0.40 -16.27
C SER A 877 -1.42 -0.08 -14.79
N GLU A 878 -1.17 1.16 -14.37
CA GLU A 878 -1.33 1.60 -12.99
C GLU A 878 -1.66 3.11 -12.95
N PRO A 879 -2.38 3.60 -11.93
CA PRO A 879 -2.66 5.03 -11.79
C PRO A 879 -1.39 5.88 -11.76
N THR A 880 -1.18 6.72 -12.79
CA THR A 880 0.04 7.54 -12.90
C THR A 880 -0.22 8.86 -13.63
N LEU A 881 0.68 9.84 -13.43
CA LEU A 881 0.70 11.05 -14.25
C LEU A 881 1.16 10.69 -15.68
N VAL A 882 0.28 10.88 -16.67
CA VAL A 882 0.55 10.55 -18.07
C VAL A 882 0.73 11.81 -18.90
N GLN A 883 1.80 11.83 -19.70
CA GLN A 883 2.09 12.85 -20.70
C GLN A 883 2.18 12.25 -22.10
N LEU A 884 1.18 12.52 -22.93
CA LEU A 884 1.20 12.15 -24.35
C LEU A 884 1.51 13.37 -25.23
N ASN A 885 2.69 13.38 -25.82
CA ASN A 885 3.24 14.51 -26.57
C ASN A 885 3.52 14.14 -28.03
N ILE A 886 3.31 15.08 -28.95
CA ILE A 886 3.69 14.93 -30.37
C ILE A 886 4.91 15.77 -30.68
N TYR A 887 5.92 15.19 -31.33
CA TYR A 887 7.16 15.83 -31.76
C TYR A 887 7.33 15.77 -33.28
N ASN A 888 7.95 16.80 -33.86
CA ASN A 888 8.37 16.79 -35.26
C ASN A 888 9.80 16.24 -35.43
N LEU A 889 10.24 16.04 -36.69
CA LEU A 889 11.59 15.57 -37.02
C LEU A 889 12.75 16.45 -36.49
N LYS A 890 12.48 17.69 -36.07
CA LYS A 890 13.49 18.57 -35.46
C LYS A 890 13.55 18.44 -33.94
N GLY A 891 12.81 17.49 -33.34
CA GLY A 891 12.70 17.33 -31.90
C GLY A 891 11.84 18.39 -31.21
N GLN A 892 11.10 19.20 -31.96
CA GLN A 892 10.23 20.23 -31.37
C GLN A 892 8.90 19.60 -30.97
N LYS A 893 8.47 19.82 -29.72
CA LYS A 893 7.14 19.47 -29.24
C LYS A 893 6.10 20.33 -29.97
N VAL A 894 5.28 19.71 -30.80
CA VAL A 894 4.28 20.39 -31.63
C VAL A 894 2.87 20.31 -31.07
N ASN A 895 2.60 19.36 -30.18
CA ASN A 895 1.32 19.27 -29.47
C ASN A 895 1.46 18.49 -28.14
N VAL A 896 0.61 18.82 -27.17
CA VAL A 896 0.40 18.05 -25.93
C VAL A 896 -1.03 17.54 -26.02
N LEU A 897 -1.19 16.22 -26.16
CA LEU A 897 -2.51 15.61 -26.26
C LEU A 897 -3.08 15.31 -24.88
N ILE A 898 -2.22 14.88 -23.95
CA ILE A 898 -2.57 14.53 -22.58
C ILE A 898 -1.44 14.97 -21.66
N ASN A 899 -1.79 15.56 -20.51
CA ASN A 899 -0.90 15.85 -19.40
C ASN A 899 -1.75 15.87 -18.12
N ALA A 900 -2.09 14.69 -17.63
CA ALA A 900 -3.04 14.52 -16.52
C ALA A 900 -2.79 13.21 -15.77
N PHE A 901 -3.20 13.18 -14.51
CA PHE A 901 -3.25 11.93 -13.74
C PHE A 901 -4.30 11.01 -14.38
N THR A 902 -3.88 9.79 -14.72
CA THR A 902 -4.66 8.85 -15.51
C THR A 902 -4.68 7.52 -14.76
N LEU A 903 -5.87 6.95 -14.56
CA LEU A 903 -6.06 5.67 -13.88
C LEU A 903 -5.63 4.50 -14.78
N GLN A 904 -5.64 3.28 -14.24
CA GLN A 904 -5.42 2.08 -15.05
C GLN A 904 -6.54 1.94 -16.08
N GLY A 905 -6.21 1.65 -17.35
CA GLY A 905 -7.21 1.49 -18.40
C GLY A 905 -6.69 1.67 -19.82
N TYR A 906 -7.58 1.38 -20.78
CA TYR A 906 -7.34 1.62 -22.20
C TYR A 906 -7.89 2.98 -22.60
N TYR A 907 -7.06 3.78 -23.24
CA TYR A 907 -7.36 5.15 -23.62
C TYR A 907 -7.17 5.34 -25.11
N SER A 908 -7.97 6.24 -25.69
CA SER A 908 -7.89 6.56 -27.11
C SER A 908 -8.00 8.07 -27.31
N VAL A 909 -7.04 8.66 -28.02
CA VAL A 909 -6.99 10.10 -28.28
C VAL A 909 -6.74 10.40 -29.75
N ILE A 910 -7.50 11.35 -30.29
CA ILE A 910 -7.38 11.73 -31.70
C ILE A 910 -6.41 12.89 -31.83
N TRP A 911 -5.35 12.70 -32.61
CA TRP A 911 -4.51 13.80 -33.06
C TRP A 911 -4.99 14.34 -34.41
N ASN A 912 -5.24 15.65 -34.46
CA ASN A 912 -5.60 16.37 -35.68
C ASN A 912 -4.41 17.14 -36.26
N GLY A 913 -3.80 16.59 -37.30
CA GLY A 913 -2.68 17.13 -38.06
C GLY A 913 -3.02 18.25 -39.05
N THR A 914 -4.25 18.78 -39.08
CA THR A 914 -4.70 19.75 -40.11
C THR A 914 -3.80 20.97 -40.21
N ASN A 915 -3.31 21.49 -39.08
CA ASN A 915 -2.45 22.68 -39.03
C ASN A 915 -0.94 22.37 -39.12
N HIS A 916 -0.57 21.10 -39.34
CA HIS A 916 0.82 20.64 -39.41
C HIS A 916 1.18 20.19 -40.84
N PRO A 917 2.45 20.34 -41.28
CA PRO A 917 2.89 19.90 -42.62
C PRO A 917 2.94 18.37 -42.74
N SER A 918 2.75 17.83 -43.94
CA SER A 918 2.97 16.39 -44.20
C SER A 918 4.40 15.99 -43.86
N GLY A 919 4.58 14.84 -43.23
CA GLY A 919 5.88 14.42 -42.72
C GLY A 919 5.78 13.37 -41.62
N ILE A 920 6.95 13.03 -41.06
CA ILE A 920 7.07 12.10 -39.93
C ILE A 920 6.95 12.88 -38.63
N TYR A 921 6.19 12.32 -37.70
CA TYR A 921 6.05 12.79 -36.33
C TYR A 921 6.29 11.61 -35.37
N PHE A 922 6.61 11.93 -34.13
CA PHE A 922 6.75 10.96 -33.05
C PHE A 922 5.73 11.27 -31.97
N VAL A 923 4.94 10.27 -31.60
CA VAL A 923 4.16 10.31 -30.37
C VAL A 923 5.01 9.73 -29.25
N ILE A 924 5.02 10.40 -28.11
CA ILE A 924 5.73 9.99 -26.91
C ILE A 924 4.74 9.98 -25.75
N LEU A 925 4.47 8.80 -25.21
CA LEU A 925 3.72 8.56 -23.98
C LEU A 925 4.73 8.44 -22.84
N GLN A 926 4.56 9.21 -21.77
CA GLN A 926 5.50 9.25 -20.66
C GLN A 926 4.76 9.24 -19.32
N SER A 927 5.23 8.44 -18.38
CA SER A 927 4.89 8.48 -16.96
C SER A 927 6.12 8.86 -16.11
N SER A 928 5.99 8.78 -14.78
CA SER A 928 7.12 8.89 -13.86
C SER A 928 8.19 7.81 -14.13
N ASN A 929 7.76 6.60 -14.46
CA ASN A 929 8.63 5.41 -14.51
C ASN A 929 8.86 4.87 -15.94
N SER A 930 8.03 5.24 -16.92
CA SER A 930 8.04 4.63 -18.26
C SER A 930 7.94 5.65 -19.39
N ILE A 931 8.63 5.41 -20.52
CA ILE A 931 8.55 6.24 -21.73
C ILE A 931 8.40 5.37 -22.97
N VAL A 932 7.26 5.48 -23.65
CA VAL A 932 6.97 4.79 -24.91
C VAL A 932 6.95 5.78 -26.06
N LYS A 933 7.58 5.41 -27.18
CA LYS A 933 7.72 6.27 -28.37
C LYS A 933 7.31 5.52 -29.62
N GLN A 934 6.46 6.13 -30.44
CA GLN A 934 6.03 5.52 -31.69
C GLN A 934 6.00 6.53 -32.84
N LYS A 935 6.27 6.05 -34.05
CA LYS A 935 6.37 6.86 -35.27
C LYS A 935 5.02 6.94 -35.98
N MET A 936 4.64 8.15 -36.41
CA MET A 936 3.45 8.38 -37.22
C MET A 936 3.73 9.23 -38.47
N MET A 937 2.94 9.03 -39.53
CA MET A 937 3.13 9.69 -40.83
C MET A 937 1.87 10.44 -41.26
N LEU A 938 1.96 11.77 -41.32
CA LEU A 938 0.92 12.64 -41.87
C LEU A 938 1.09 12.79 -43.38
N ILE A 939 0.05 12.47 -44.15
CA ILE A 939 -0.04 12.69 -45.59
C ILE A 939 -1.18 13.68 -45.85
N LYS A 940 -0.96 14.65 -46.76
CA LYS A 940 -2.01 15.58 -47.22
C LYS A 940 -2.24 15.40 -48.71
#